data_AF-A0A2V5MPT3-F1
#
_entry.id   AF-A0A2V5MPT3-F1
#
_cell.length_a   1.000
_cell.length_b   1.000
_cell.length_c   1.000
_cell.angle_alpha   90.00
_cell.angle_beta   90.00
_cell.angle_gamma   90.00
#
_symmetry.space_group_name_H-M   'P 1'
#
loop_
_entity.id
_entity.type
_entity.pdbx_description
1 polymer ?
#
loop_
_entity_poly.entity_id
_entity_poly.type
_entity_poly.pdbx_seq_one_letter_code
_entity_poly.pdbx_strand_id
1 'polypeptide(L)'
;DILIRLTIANRGPEKATLHLLPTLWFRNTWSWGEIPEDCTTKPLIALERDGLAHVHHDQLGEYQFAYQGNATALFTENETNALRLHGYANGRPFVKDAFHEYVVHGRADAVNPAQTGTKFAPHYVLEIEPGQSQIVKLRLSAKDEASANPFADFDRILAQRIKEADEFYDTLIPSEMDKESKKVARQGYAGLLWSKQFYNYVIRDWLAGDPAQPLPPPERKFGRNREWTHLFNRDVISMPDKWEYPWFAAWDLAFHMIPFSKIDPHFAKKQLNLFLREWYMHPNGQIPAYEFAFGDVNPPVHAWAAWRVYKMTGPRGQRDRAFLESTFQKLMLNFTWWVNRKDAEGNNLFSGGFLGLDNIGVFDRSKPLPTGGFLQQADGTAWMGFYCLTMLSMAIELAETNPAYEDMASKFFEHFIGITDAMNSLGGTGLWDEEDGFYYDQLKHDGQMIPLRTRSLVGLLPLIAVENLETAKINKLPGFKKRMEWFLNYRKDLASLVTYCEVCPFTGNRMLAIPTRERLRRALRYMLDENEFFSPYGLRSVSRVHGDKPYVFRVGNEEYRVDYVPGEGNSYLFGGNSNWRGPIWFPINFLIVEALERYHLFYGQSFRVECPTGSGNMATLQEVSRELARRLGSIFLPNEKGARPCHGEIGKYANDPHWRDLVLFYEYFHGETGRGCGASHQTGWTALAVKLLENTIEHTDRSEQVRRDVENDASEVRGATGAKRGRSASRPAVAV
;
A
#
# COMPACT_ATOMS: atom_id res chain seq x y z
N ASP A 1 -8.26 -26.39 15.35
CA ASP A 1 -9.52 -26.85 14.73
C ASP A 1 -10.01 -25.85 13.66
N ILE A 2 -10.48 -26.32 12.49
CA ILE A 2 -10.98 -25.52 11.37
C ILE A 2 -12.26 -26.17 10.83
N LEU A 3 -13.38 -25.44 10.87
CA LEU A 3 -14.67 -25.87 10.31
C LEU A 3 -14.88 -25.23 8.93
N ILE A 4 -15.24 -26.03 7.93
CA ILE A 4 -15.37 -25.59 6.55
C ILE A 4 -16.77 -25.94 6.05
N ARG A 5 -17.55 -24.93 5.66
CA ARG A 5 -18.87 -25.09 5.05
C ARG A 5 -18.83 -24.56 3.61
N LEU A 6 -18.99 -25.46 2.66
CA LEU A 6 -19.08 -25.12 1.23
C LEU A 6 -20.55 -25.13 0.83
N THR A 7 -21.04 -24.04 0.23
CA THR A 7 -22.40 -23.96 -0.34
C THR A 7 -22.28 -23.88 -1.86
N ILE A 8 -22.72 -24.92 -2.55
CA ILE A 8 -22.61 -25.04 -4.00
C ILE A 8 -24.00 -24.79 -4.55
N ALA A 9 -24.17 -23.70 -5.29
CA ALA A 9 -25.47 -23.30 -5.83
C ALA A 9 -25.47 -23.41 -7.36
N ASN A 10 -26.50 -24.04 -7.92
CA ASN A 10 -26.76 -23.98 -9.34
C ASN A 10 -27.60 -22.75 -9.65
N ARG A 11 -26.96 -21.74 -10.26
CA ARG A 11 -27.62 -20.49 -10.70
C ARG A 11 -28.03 -20.53 -12.18
N GLY A 12 -27.84 -21.66 -12.84
CA GLY A 12 -28.26 -21.89 -14.23
C GLY A 12 -29.74 -22.30 -14.33
N PRO A 13 -30.28 -22.30 -15.56
CA PRO A 13 -31.67 -22.66 -15.82
C PRO A 13 -31.92 -24.18 -15.85
N GLU A 14 -30.86 -24.99 -15.93
CA GLU A 14 -30.92 -26.44 -16.10
C GLU A 14 -30.25 -27.18 -14.95
N LYS A 15 -30.67 -28.42 -14.70
CA LYS A 15 -30.02 -29.31 -13.73
C LYS A 15 -28.55 -29.51 -14.12
N ALA A 16 -27.64 -29.39 -13.15
CA ALA A 16 -26.22 -29.51 -13.38
C ALA A 16 -25.58 -30.54 -12.44
N THR A 17 -24.66 -31.34 -12.97
CA THR A 17 -23.78 -32.21 -12.19
C THR A 17 -22.46 -31.48 -11.94
N LEU A 18 -22.11 -31.28 -10.67
CA LEU A 18 -20.86 -30.64 -10.25
C LEU A 18 -19.97 -31.63 -9.52
N HIS A 19 -18.69 -31.66 -9.89
CA HIS A 19 -17.66 -32.44 -9.21
C HIS A 19 -16.94 -31.54 -8.20
N LEU A 20 -17.11 -31.80 -6.90
CA LEU A 20 -16.47 -31.03 -5.84
C LEU A 20 -15.38 -31.88 -5.15
N LEU A 21 -14.15 -31.35 -5.12
CA LEU A 21 -12.98 -32.00 -4.55
C LEU A 21 -12.22 -31.04 -3.61
N PRO A 22 -12.73 -30.78 -2.40
CA PRO A 22 -12.01 -29.94 -1.44
C PRO A 22 -10.71 -30.64 -1.06
N THR A 23 -9.57 -30.02 -1.41
CA THR A 23 -8.28 -30.71 -1.42
C THR A 23 -7.44 -30.34 -0.19
N LEU A 24 -6.98 -31.36 0.53
CA LEU A 24 -5.95 -31.25 1.56
C LEU A 24 -4.63 -31.74 0.97
N TRP A 25 -3.54 -30.98 1.15
CA TRP A 25 -2.23 -31.36 0.62
C TRP A 25 -1.10 -30.74 1.42
N PHE A 26 0.07 -31.38 1.40
CA PHE A 26 1.31 -30.84 1.93
C PHE A 26 2.19 -30.27 0.82
N ARG A 27 2.80 -29.09 1.06
CA ARG A 27 3.86 -28.58 0.19
C ARG A 27 4.96 -29.62 0.09
N ASN A 28 5.30 -29.97 -1.15
CA ASN A 28 6.36 -30.93 -1.40
C ASN A 28 7.72 -30.30 -1.11
N THR A 29 8.28 -30.63 0.04
CA THR A 29 9.65 -30.31 0.47
C THR A 29 10.54 -31.55 0.50
N TRP A 30 9.96 -32.74 0.69
CA TRP A 30 10.68 -34.02 0.81
C TRP A 30 11.39 -34.45 -0.48
N SER A 31 10.96 -33.97 -1.65
CA SER A 31 11.62 -34.29 -2.92
C SER A 31 12.86 -33.42 -3.23
N TRP A 32 13.15 -32.43 -2.40
CA TRP A 32 14.20 -31.44 -2.67
C TRP A 32 15.56 -31.82 -2.06
N GLY A 33 15.60 -32.80 -1.16
CA GLY A 33 16.79 -33.19 -0.39
C GLY A 33 16.85 -32.49 0.96
N GLU A 34 17.95 -32.62 1.69
CA GLU A 34 18.15 -31.92 2.96
C GLU A 34 18.24 -30.41 2.75
N ILE A 35 17.18 -29.68 3.14
CA ILE A 35 17.12 -28.22 3.11
C ILE A 35 17.06 -27.72 4.55
N PRO A 36 17.93 -26.77 4.95
CA PRO A 36 17.86 -26.15 6.26
C PRO A 36 16.47 -25.56 6.54
N GLU A 37 15.96 -25.74 7.76
CA GLU A 37 14.66 -25.23 8.26
C GLU A 37 13.39 -25.88 7.69
N ASP A 38 13.48 -26.78 6.72
CA ASP A 38 12.32 -27.52 6.21
C ASP A 38 12.26 -28.95 6.76
N CYS A 39 11.04 -29.43 7.02
CA CYS A 39 10.82 -30.86 7.26
C CYS A 39 10.90 -31.57 5.91
N THR A 40 11.89 -32.46 5.78
CA THR A 40 12.13 -33.24 4.56
C THR A 40 11.62 -34.67 4.69
N THR A 41 11.15 -35.07 5.87
CA THR A 41 10.38 -36.32 6.03
C THR A 41 9.09 -36.21 5.25
N LYS A 42 8.78 -37.25 4.47
CA LYS A 42 7.53 -37.30 3.72
C LYS A 42 6.34 -37.41 4.68
N PRO A 43 5.38 -36.47 4.64
CA PRO A 43 4.19 -36.54 5.49
C PRO A 43 3.22 -37.61 5.00
N LEU A 44 2.21 -37.91 5.80
CA LEU A 44 1.22 -38.94 5.53
C LEU A 44 -0.20 -38.37 5.63
N ILE A 45 -1.01 -38.68 4.63
CA ILE A 45 -2.47 -38.61 4.69
C ILE A 45 -2.99 -39.99 4.34
N ALA A 46 -3.76 -40.61 5.23
CA ALA A 46 -4.29 -41.95 5.05
C ALA A 46 -5.78 -42.00 5.41
N LEU A 47 -6.55 -42.86 4.75
CA LEU A 47 -7.94 -43.11 5.16
C LEU A 47 -7.94 -43.89 6.49
N GLU A 48 -8.58 -43.35 7.52
CA GLU A 48 -8.77 -44.05 8.80
C GLU A 48 -10.05 -44.87 8.76
N ARG A 49 -11.13 -44.25 8.28
CA ARG A 49 -12.42 -44.88 7.98
C ARG A 49 -13.18 -44.00 7.00
N ASP A 50 -14.29 -44.50 6.45
CA ASP A 50 -15.16 -43.66 5.63
C ASP A 50 -15.58 -42.39 6.39
N GLY A 51 -15.49 -41.23 5.73
CA GLY A 51 -15.71 -39.91 6.33
C GLY A 51 -14.56 -39.34 7.18
N LEU A 52 -13.42 -40.03 7.34
CA LEU A 52 -12.32 -39.58 8.19
C LEU A 52 -10.92 -39.96 7.65
N ALA A 53 -10.09 -38.96 7.37
CA ALA A 53 -8.68 -39.15 7.02
C ALA A 53 -7.76 -38.78 8.19
N HIS A 54 -6.75 -39.60 8.44
CA HIS A 54 -5.64 -39.35 9.36
C HIS A 54 -4.54 -38.58 8.64
N VAL A 55 -3.93 -37.60 9.31
CA VAL A 55 -2.95 -36.68 8.75
C VAL A 55 -1.78 -36.55 9.71
N HIS A 56 -0.56 -36.82 9.26
CA HIS A 56 0.65 -36.76 10.06
C HIS A 56 1.76 -35.96 9.34
N HIS A 57 2.42 -35.07 10.08
CA HIS A 57 3.61 -34.36 9.64
C HIS A 57 4.52 -34.10 10.84
N ASP A 58 5.79 -34.52 10.80
CA ASP A 58 6.70 -34.56 11.96
C ASP A 58 6.75 -33.27 12.79
N GLN A 59 6.70 -32.10 12.12
CA GLN A 59 6.70 -30.80 12.83
C GLN A 59 5.31 -30.29 13.24
N LEU A 60 4.25 -30.62 12.49
CA LEU A 60 2.90 -30.11 12.79
C LEU A 60 2.17 -31.02 13.78
N GLY A 61 2.56 -32.29 13.84
CA GLY A 61 1.94 -33.33 14.66
C GLY A 61 0.82 -34.07 13.94
N GLU A 62 -0.14 -34.53 14.73
CA GLU A 62 -1.22 -35.41 14.33
C GLU A 62 -2.54 -34.66 14.15
N TYR A 63 -3.17 -34.81 12.99
CA TYR A 63 -4.45 -34.22 12.64
C TYR A 63 -5.41 -35.26 12.10
N GLN A 64 -6.68 -34.90 12.07
CA GLN A 64 -7.72 -35.63 11.37
C GLN A 64 -8.53 -34.67 10.48
N PHE A 65 -8.94 -35.15 9.32
CA PHE A 65 -9.79 -34.44 8.39
C PHE A 65 -11.10 -35.20 8.20
N ALA A 66 -12.15 -34.73 8.85
CA ALA A 66 -13.50 -35.29 8.77
C ALA A 66 -14.28 -34.65 7.61
N TYR A 67 -15.01 -35.46 6.86
CA TYR A 67 -15.85 -35.02 5.74
C TYR A 67 -17.21 -35.71 5.78
N GLN A 68 -18.29 -34.97 5.53
CA GLN A 68 -19.66 -35.45 5.70
C GLN A 68 -20.30 -35.82 4.36
N GLY A 69 -21.05 -36.93 4.34
CA GLY A 69 -21.91 -37.32 3.22
C GLY A 69 -21.28 -38.41 2.37
N ASN A 70 -21.88 -38.67 1.21
CA ASN A 70 -21.40 -39.69 0.28
C ASN A 70 -20.33 -39.10 -0.65
N ALA A 71 -19.06 -39.42 -0.38
CA ALA A 71 -17.92 -38.99 -1.18
C ALA A 71 -16.96 -40.14 -1.42
N THR A 72 -16.30 -40.15 -2.58
CA THR A 72 -15.24 -41.12 -2.87
C THR A 72 -13.90 -40.55 -2.40
N ALA A 73 -13.21 -41.25 -1.51
CA ALA A 73 -11.91 -40.84 -0.98
C ALA A 73 -10.80 -41.02 -2.03
N LEU A 74 -10.25 -39.92 -2.57
CA LEU A 74 -9.18 -39.95 -3.57
C LEU A 74 -7.83 -39.53 -2.98
N PHE A 75 -6.78 -40.29 -3.30
CA PHE A 75 -5.42 -40.05 -2.80
C PHE A 75 -4.40 -40.00 -3.95
N THR A 76 -3.40 -39.14 -3.80
CA THR A 76 -2.25 -39.06 -4.70
C THR A 76 -1.07 -38.44 -3.98
N GLU A 77 0.07 -38.32 -4.65
CA GLU A 77 1.21 -37.57 -4.16
C GLU A 77 1.22 -36.14 -4.70
N ASN A 78 1.69 -35.20 -3.88
CA ASN A 78 1.99 -33.84 -4.32
C ASN A 78 3.34 -33.74 -5.06
N GLU A 79 3.69 -34.77 -5.83
CA GLU A 79 4.93 -34.89 -6.58
C GLU A 79 4.73 -34.43 -8.04
N THR A 80 5.72 -33.73 -8.58
CA THR A 80 5.67 -33.18 -9.95
C THR A 80 5.51 -34.29 -10.98
N ASN A 81 4.62 -34.10 -11.96
CA ASN A 81 4.52 -34.99 -13.11
C ASN A 81 5.68 -34.73 -14.09
N ALA A 82 6.81 -35.38 -13.83
CA ALA A 82 8.03 -35.24 -14.62
C ALA A 82 7.86 -35.72 -16.06
N LEU A 83 7.02 -36.74 -16.29
CA LEU A 83 6.76 -37.24 -17.65
C LEU A 83 6.07 -36.18 -18.50
N ARG A 84 5.04 -35.53 -17.95
CA ARG A 84 4.29 -34.51 -18.67
C ARG A 84 5.09 -33.21 -18.87
N LEU A 85 5.83 -32.78 -17.86
CA LEU A 85 6.53 -31.48 -17.89
C LEU A 85 7.92 -31.54 -18.53
N HIS A 86 8.61 -32.66 -18.41
CA HIS A 86 10.03 -32.78 -18.77
C HIS A 86 10.34 -33.97 -19.67
N GLY A 87 9.37 -34.85 -19.94
CA GLY A 87 9.57 -36.05 -20.77
C GLY A 87 10.32 -37.19 -20.08
N TYR A 88 10.61 -37.07 -18.77
CA TYR A 88 11.29 -38.11 -17.98
C TYR A 88 10.30 -39.03 -17.29
N ALA A 89 10.65 -40.31 -17.09
CA ALA A 89 9.82 -41.20 -16.29
C ALA A 89 9.60 -40.63 -14.87
N ASN A 90 8.38 -40.75 -14.35
CA ASN A 90 8.09 -40.38 -12.97
C ASN A 90 8.84 -41.31 -12.01
N GLY A 91 9.45 -40.76 -10.95
CA GLY A 91 10.12 -41.56 -9.93
C GLY A 91 9.19 -42.44 -9.11
N ARG A 92 7.89 -42.11 -9.07
CA ARG A 92 6.82 -42.85 -8.39
C ARG A 92 5.50 -42.77 -9.17
N PRO A 93 4.59 -43.76 -9.05
CA PRO A 93 3.22 -43.64 -9.54
C PRO A 93 2.41 -42.62 -8.71
N PHE A 94 1.25 -42.19 -9.24
CA PHE A 94 0.29 -41.27 -8.59
C PHE A 94 0.86 -39.87 -8.30
N VAL A 95 0.98 -39.07 -9.36
CA VAL A 95 1.55 -37.71 -9.32
C VAL A 95 0.48 -36.62 -9.17
N LYS A 96 0.92 -35.36 -9.03
CA LYS A 96 0.11 -34.19 -8.62
C LYS A 96 -1.19 -33.99 -9.42
N ASP A 97 -1.24 -34.35 -10.69
CA ASP A 97 -2.39 -34.20 -11.60
C ASP A 97 -3.34 -35.42 -11.62
N ALA A 98 -3.14 -36.43 -10.78
CA ALA A 98 -3.98 -37.64 -10.70
C ALA A 98 -5.50 -37.38 -10.61
N PHE A 99 -5.93 -36.38 -9.84
CA PHE A 99 -7.37 -36.05 -9.72
C PHE A 99 -7.95 -35.53 -11.03
N HIS A 100 -7.16 -34.83 -11.84
CA HIS A 100 -7.57 -34.40 -13.18
C HIS A 100 -7.74 -35.60 -14.10
N GLU A 101 -6.79 -36.53 -14.08
CA GLU A 101 -6.84 -37.77 -14.87
C GLU A 101 -8.03 -38.66 -14.48
N TYR A 102 -8.33 -38.74 -13.18
CA TYR A 102 -9.48 -39.47 -12.66
C TYR A 102 -10.81 -38.85 -13.09
N VAL A 103 -11.01 -37.55 -12.84
CA VAL A 103 -12.31 -36.89 -13.02
C VAL A 103 -12.57 -36.52 -14.48
N VAL A 104 -11.58 -35.97 -15.19
CA VAL A 104 -11.74 -35.43 -16.55
C VAL A 104 -11.51 -36.49 -17.62
N HIS A 105 -10.54 -37.38 -17.40
CA HIS A 105 -10.16 -38.41 -18.38
C HIS A 105 -10.65 -39.82 -18.04
N GLY A 106 -11.34 -40.00 -16.91
CA GLY A 106 -11.90 -41.29 -16.50
C GLY A 106 -10.86 -42.36 -16.17
N ARG A 107 -9.60 -41.97 -15.92
CA ARG A 107 -8.52 -42.90 -15.58
C ARG A 107 -8.56 -43.27 -14.11
N ALA A 108 -9.37 -44.28 -13.78
CA ALA A 108 -9.56 -44.75 -12.41
C ALA A 108 -8.26 -45.26 -11.75
N ASP A 109 -7.31 -45.72 -12.55
CA ASP A 109 -5.97 -46.20 -12.14
C ASP A 109 -4.98 -45.06 -11.85
N ALA A 110 -5.34 -43.79 -12.08
CA ALA A 110 -4.46 -42.65 -11.86
C ALA A 110 -4.33 -42.22 -10.38
N VAL A 111 -5.23 -42.68 -9.50
CA VAL A 111 -5.24 -42.40 -8.05
C VAL A 111 -4.72 -43.58 -7.25
N ASN A 112 -4.18 -43.33 -6.06
CA ASN A 112 -3.56 -44.38 -5.25
C ASN A 112 -4.62 -45.30 -4.60
N PRO A 113 -4.71 -46.59 -5.01
CA PRO A 113 -5.70 -47.52 -4.45
C PRO A 113 -5.40 -47.93 -3.00
N ALA A 114 -4.18 -47.69 -2.50
CA ALA A 114 -3.82 -47.92 -1.11
C ALA A 114 -4.37 -46.86 -0.14
N GLN A 115 -5.16 -45.90 -0.63
CA GLN A 115 -5.83 -44.86 0.17
C GLN A 115 -4.88 -44.08 1.10
N THR A 116 -3.71 -43.75 0.56
CA THR A 116 -2.64 -43.02 1.24
C THR A 116 -1.91 -42.09 0.27
N GLY A 117 -1.29 -41.02 0.78
CA GLY A 117 -0.44 -40.13 0.01
C GLY A 117 -0.15 -38.83 0.74
N THR A 118 0.24 -37.80 0.00
CA THR A 118 0.51 -36.44 0.52
C THR A 118 -0.51 -35.41 0.03
N LYS A 119 -1.49 -35.85 -0.77
CA LYS A 119 -2.61 -35.08 -1.28
C LYS A 119 -3.87 -35.93 -1.27
N PHE A 120 -4.95 -35.39 -0.71
CA PHE A 120 -6.22 -36.06 -0.49
C PHE A 120 -7.39 -35.15 -0.89
N ALA A 121 -8.44 -35.73 -1.47
CA ALA A 121 -9.72 -35.06 -1.65
C ALA A 121 -10.89 -36.05 -1.54
N PRO A 122 -11.93 -35.76 -0.74
CA PRO A 122 -13.22 -36.44 -0.86
C PRO A 122 -13.93 -35.92 -2.11
N HIS A 123 -14.13 -36.79 -3.10
CA HIS A 123 -14.81 -36.45 -4.35
C HIS A 123 -16.32 -36.61 -4.21
N TYR A 124 -17.02 -35.48 -4.24
CA TYR A 124 -18.48 -35.42 -4.29
C TYR A 124 -18.95 -35.25 -5.72
N VAL A 125 -19.94 -36.04 -6.13
CA VAL A 125 -20.70 -35.84 -7.37
C VAL A 125 -22.06 -35.27 -6.96
N LEU A 126 -22.27 -33.98 -7.21
CA LEU A 126 -23.44 -33.23 -6.76
C LEU A 126 -24.38 -32.97 -7.94
N GLU A 127 -25.56 -33.58 -7.91
CA GLU A 127 -26.63 -33.25 -8.85
C GLU A 127 -27.52 -32.14 -8.27
N ILE A 128 -27.48 -30.94 -8.85
CA ILE A 128 -28.16 -29.77 -8.30
C ILE A 128 -29.20 -29.24 -9.30
N GLU A 129 -30.46 -29.27 -8.89
CA GLU A 129 -31.58 -28.70 -9.66
C GLU A 129 -31.43 -27.17 -9.85
N PRO A 130 -32.06 -26.58 -10.90
CA PRO A 130 -32.04 -25.14 -11.13
C PRO A 130 -32.42 -24.33 -9.89
N GLY A 131 -31.61 -23.33 -9.53
CA GLY A 131 -31.85 -22.45 -8.39
C GLY A 131 -31.62 -23.06 -7.00
N GLN A 132 -31.33 -24.37 -6.91
CA GLN A 132 -31.07 -25.05 -5.64
C GLN A 132 -29.59 -24.97 -5.24
N SER A 133 -29.30 -25.33 -3.99
CA SER A 133 -27.94 -25.44 -3.48
C SER A 133 -27.77 -26.66 -2.59
N GLN A 134 -26.56 -27.22 -2.58
CA GLN A 134 -26.16 -28.27 -1.64
C GLN A 134 -25.04 -27.78 -0.73
N ILE A 135 -24.99 -28.31 0.49
CA ILE A 135 -24.00 -27.94 1.51
C ILE A 135 -23.10 -29.14 1.78
N VAL A 136 -21.78 -28.90 1.76
CA VAL A 136 -20.76 -29.86 2.17
C VAL A 136 -20.05 -29.32 3.42
N LYS A 137 -19.91 -30.17 4.43
CA LYS A 137 -19.25 -29.84 5.71
C LYS A 137 -17.98 -30.67 5.89
N LEU A 138 -16.90 -30.01 6.28
CA LEU A 138 -15.58 -30.61 6.51
C LEU A 138 -14.99 -30.02 7.81
N ARG A 139 -14.15 -30.78 8.51
CA ARG A 139 -13.46 -30.32 9.73
C ARG A 139 -12.04 -30.84 9.80
N LEU A 140 -11.07 -29.94 9.97
CA LEU A 140 -9.67 -30.28 10.23
C LEU A 140 -9.35 -29.98 11.70
N SER A 141 -9.06 -30.99 12.50
CA SER A 141 -8.72 -30.82 13.92
C SER A 141 -7.42 -31.52 14.27
N ALA A 142 -6.70 -31.01 15.27
CA ALA A 142 -5.65 -31.80 15.91
C ALA A 142 -6.29 -33.07 16.48
N LYS A 143 -5.54 -34.18 16.46
CA LYS A 143 -6.06 -35.50 16.81
C LYS A 143 -6.45 -35.62 18.29
N ASP A 144 -5.77 -34.90 19.17
CA ASP A 144 -6.02 -34.82 20.61
C ASP A 144 -7.21 -33.90 20.97
N GLU A 145 -7.53 -32.92 20.13
CA GLU A 145 -8.70 -32.03 20.25
C GLU A 145 -9.95 -32.56 19.52
N ALA A 146 -9.84 -33.72 18.88
CA ALA A 146 -10.86 -34.33 18.05
C ALA A 146 -12.13 -34.72 18.81
N SER A 147 -13.30 -34.25 18.35
CA SER A 147 -14.58 -34.80 18.80
C SER A 147 -14.86 -36.15 18.15
N ALA A 148 -15.40 -37.10 18.93
CA ALA A 148 -15.88 -38.39 18.42
C ALA A 148 -17.00 -38.23 17.37
N ASN A 149 -17.78 -37.14 17.46
CA ASN A 149 -18.80 -36.75 16.50
C ASN A 149 -18.43 -35.38 15.88
N PRO A 150 -17.62 -35.33 14.81
CA PRO A 150 -17.03 -34.09 14.29
C PRO A 150 -18.03 -33.03 13.85
N PHE A 151 -19.29 -33.41 13.57
CA PHE A 151 -20.32 -32.53 13.03
C PHE A 151 -21.44 -32.17 14.03
N ALA A 152 -21.43 -32.72 15.24
CA ALA A 152 -22.53 -32.54 16.20
C ALA A 152 -22.69 -31.09 16.68
N ASP A 153 -21.58 -30.36 16.86
CA ASP A 153 -21.54 -28.97 17.29
C ASP A 153 -21.27 -27.97 16.15
N PHE A 154 -21.18 -28.46 14.92
CA PHE A 154 -20.68 -27.71 13.76
C PHE A 154 -21.46 -26.44 13.49
N ASP A 155 -22.79 -26.54 13.36
CA ASP A 155 -23.63 -25.39 13.00
C ASP A 155 -23.68 -24.35 14.12
N ARG A 156 -23.65 -24.80 15.38
CA ARG A 156 -23.59 -23.92 16.56
C ARG A 156 -22.28 -23.13 16.58
N ILE A 157 -21.14 -23.80 16.38
CA ILE A 157 -19.83 -23.13 16.34
C ILE A 157 -19.76 -22.16 15.17
N LEU A 158 -20.19 -22.58 13.98
CA LEU A 158 -20.13 -21.72 12.80
C LEU A 158 -21.01 -20.47 12.96
N ALA A 159 -22.24 -20.62 13.48
CA ALA A 159 -23.11 -19.48 13.79
C ALA A 159 -22.49 -18.54 14.82
N GLN A 160 -21.85 -19.10 15.87
CA GLN A 160 -21.14 -18.31 16.87
C GLN A 160 -19.96 -17.53 16.27
N ARG A 161 -19.15 -18.14 15.40
CA ARG A 161 -18.04 -17.46 14.72
C ARG A 161 -18.51 -16.36 13.76
N ILE A 162 -19.65 -16.54 13.08
CA ILE A 162 -20.26 -15.49 12.25
C ILE A 162 -20.66 -14.30 13.13
N LYS A 163 -21.36 -14.57 14.24
CA LYS A 163 -21.79 -13.52 15.19
C LYS A 163 -20.60 -12.76 15.77
N GLU A 164 -19.55 -13.45 16.20
CA GLU A 164 -18.33 -12.80 16.71
C GLU A 164 -17.61 -11.98 15.65
N ALA A 165 -17.62 -12.43 14.39
CA ALA A 165 -17.07 -11.65 13.29
C ALA A 165 -17.90 -10.38 13.05
N ASP A 166 -19.23 -10.46 13.11
CA ASP A 166 -20.13 -9.30 13.03
C ASP A 166 -19.84 -8.32 14.17
N GLU A 167 -19.81 -8.80 15.41
CA GLU A 167 -19.49 -8.00 16.61
C GLU A 167 -18.11 -7.34 16.50
N PHE A 168 -17.09 -8.06 16.02
CA PHE A 168 -15.76 -7.50 15.81
C PHE A 168 -15.78 -6.32 14.83
N TYR A 169 -16.42 -6.48 13.65
CA TYR A 169 -16.48 -5.39 12.68
C TYR A 169 -17.33 -4.21 13.15
N ASP A 170 -18.39 -4.45 13.93
CA ASP A 170 -19.21 -3.40 14.54
C ASP A 170 -18.41 -2.54 15.53
N THR A 171 -17.35 -3.08 16.17
CA THR A 171 -16.45 -2.27 17.02
C THR A 171 -15.48 -1.39 16.23
N LEU A 172 -15.20 -1.73 14.96
CA LEU A 172 -14.18 -1.07 14.15
C LEU A 172 -14.75 -0.05 13.16
N ILE A 173 -15.92 -0.34 12.61
CA ILE A 173 -16.56 0.48 11.58
C ILE A 173 -17.47 1.51 12.27
N PRO A 174 -17.32 2.82 11.99
CA PRO A 174 -18.13 3.86 12.62
C PRO A 174 -19.64 3.59 12.52
N SER A 175 -20.35 3.83 13.62
CA SER A 175 -21.77 3.49 13.73
C SER A 175 -22.65 4.33 12.80
N GLU A 176 -22.19 5.55 12.51
CA GLU A 176 -22.81 6.59 11.70
C GLU A 176 -22.65 6.32 10.19
N MET A 177 -21.78 5.38 9.82
CA MET A 177 -21.57 4.98 8.44
C MET A 177 -22.83 4.31 7.87
N ASP A 178 -23.22 4.70 6.66
CA ASP A 178 -24.38 4.12 5.98
C ASP A 178 -24.12 2.64 5.62
N LYS A 179 -25.20 1.91 5.33
CA LYS A 179 -25.17 0.47 5.09
C LYS A 179 -24.24 0.07 3.93
N GLU A 180 -24.19 0.87 2.87
CA GLU A 180 -23.37 0.55 1.69
C GLU A 180 -21.90 0.84 1.96
N SER A 181 -21.59 1.94 2.64
CA SER A 181 -20.22 2.23 3.08
C SER A 181 -19.70 1.17 4.08
N LYS A 182 -20.53 0.70 5.03
CA LYS A 182 -20.17 -0.40 5.95
C LYS A 182 -19.85 -1.70 5.21
N LYS A 183 -20.60 -1.99 4.15
CA LYS A 183 -20.37 -3.16 3.30
C LYS A 183 -19.03 -3.08 2.55
N VAL A 184 -18.69 -1.91 2.01
CA VAL A 184 -17.37 -1.67 1.38
C VAL A 184 -16.25 -1.80 2.41
N ALA A 185 -16.41 -1.19 3.60
CA ALA A 185 -15.43 -1.27 4.68
C ALA A 185 -15.13 -2.72 5.09
N ARG A 186 -16.17 -3.51 5.37
CA ARG A 186 -16.01 -4.92 5.75
C ARG A 186 -15.34 -5.76 4.67
N GLN A 187 -15.71 -5.57 3.40
CA GLN A 187 -15.09 -6.29 2.29
C GLN A 187 -13.64 -5.86 2.05
N GLY A 188 -13.31 -4.58 2.22
CA GLY A 188 -11.93 -4.09 2.15
C GLY A 188 -11.04 -4.72 3.23
N TYR A 189 -11.50 -4.77 4.48
CA TYR A 189 -10.79 -5.45 5.56
C TYR A 189 -10.66 -6.96 5.35
N ALA A 190 -11.73 -7.62 4.91
CA ALA A 190 -11.71 -9.06 4.61
C ALA A 190 -10.74 -9.38 3.46
N GLY A 191 -10.71 -8.55 2.41
CA GLY A 191 -9.79 -8.68 1.29
C GLY A 191 -8.32 -8.62 1.71
N LEU A 192 -7.97 -7.67 2.60
CA LEU A 192 -6.62 -7.59 3.17
C LEU A 192 -6.22 -8.88 3.90
N LEU A 193 -7.11 -9.41 4.74
CA LEU A 193 -6.87 -10.68 5.44
C LEU A 193 -6.71 -11.85 4.45
N TRP A 194 -7.50 -11.85 3.38
CA TRP A 194 -7.44 -12.86 2.34
C TRP A 194 -6.12 -12.81 1.55
N SER A 195 -5.57 -11.62 1.33
CA SER A 195 -4.29 -11.38 0.66
C SER A 195 -3.05 -11.74 1.49
N LYS A 196 -3.19 -12.17 2.75
CA LYS A 196 -2.09 -12.78 3.50
C LYS A 196 -1.67 -14.09 2.84
N GLN A 197 -0.41 -14.22 2.44
CA GLN A 197 0.13 -15.42 1.79
C GLN A 197 1.46 -15.83 2.43
N PHE A 198 1.66 -17.13 2.61
CA PHE A 198 2.99 -17.65 2.93
C PHE A 198 3.89 -17.55 1.70
N TYR A 199 5.00 -16.83 1.85
CA TYR A 199 5.94 -16.57 0.77
C TYR A 199 7.32 -17.09 1.17
N ASN A 200 7.81 -18.08 0.43
CA ASN A 200 9.13 -18.66 0.62
C ASN A 200 9.96 -18.51 -0.66
N TYR A 201 10.99 -17.67 -0.58
CA TYR A 201 11.94 -17.42 -1.66
C TYR A 201 13.30 -17.06 -1.08
N VAL A 202 14.21 -18.03 -1.04
CA VAL A 202 15.59 -17.85 -0.54
C VAL A 202 16.52 -17.76 -1.75
N ILE A 203 17.20 -16.62 -1.93
CA ILE A 203 17.94 -16.34 -3.17
C ILE A 203 19.15 -17.26 -3.33
N ARG A 204 19.89 -17.49 -2.24
CA ARG A 204 21.04 -18.40 -2.25
C ARG A 204 20.64 -19.79 -2.74
N ASP A 205 19.54 -20.31 -2.21
CA ASP A 205 19.09 -21.67 -2.49
C ASP A 205 18.49 -21.76 -3.90
N TRP A 206 17.76 -20.74 -4.35
CA TRP A 206 17.29 -20.63 -5.73
C TRP A 206 18.42 -20.65 -6.78
N LEU A 207 19.52 -19.93 -6.50
CA LEU A 207 20.69 -19.88 -7.38
C LEU A 207 21.45 -21.20 -7.39
N ALA A 208 21.52 -21.91 -6.26
CA ALA A 208 22.18 -23.20 -6.14
C ALA A 208 21.36 -24.35 -6.75
N GLY A 209 20.03 -24.28 -6.65
CA GLY A 209 19.12 -25.38 -6.95
C GLY A 209 18.94 -26.33 -5.76
N ASP A 210 17.87 -27.12 -5.81
CA ASP A 210 17.55 -28.10 -4.77
C ASP A 210 18.54 -29.29 -4.81
N PRO A 211 19.12 -29.74 -3.68
CA PRO A 211 20.15 -30.78 -3.65
C PRO A 211 19.79 -32.11 -4.33
N ALA A 212 18.53 -32.53 -4.26
CA ALA A 212 18.05 -33.79 -4.85
C ALA A 212 17.47 -33.62 -6.27
N GLN A 213 17.56 -32.43 -6.86
CA GLN A 213 17.08 -32.14 -8.21
C GLN A 213 18.26 -31.94 -9.18
N PRO A 214 18.03 -32.03 -10.51
CA PRO A 214 19.06 -31.68 -11.49
C PRO A 214 19.60 -30.27 -11.28
N LEU A 215 20.91 -30.10 -11.49
CA LEU A 215 21.55 -28.80 -11.34
C LEU A 215 20.91 -27.75 -12.25
N PRO A 216 20.77 -26.50 -11.78
CA PRO A 216 20.36 -25.38 -12.61
C PRO A 216 21.28 -25.20 -13.83
N PRO A 217 20.77 -24.64 -14.93
CA PRO A 217 21.63 -24.16 -16.01
C PRO A 217 22.58 -23.05 -15.49
N PRO A 218 23.85 -22.99 -15.93
CA PRO A 218 24.84 -22.02 -15.45
C PRO A 218 24.39 -20.55 -15.54
N GLU A 219 23.57 -20.22 -16.54
CA GLU A 219 23.01 -18.90 -16.80
C GLU A 219 22.18 -18.38 -15.61
N ARG A 220 21.62 -19.26 -14.78
CA ARG A 220 20.84 -18.87 -13.59
C ARG A 220 21.64 -18.00 -12.63
N LYS A 221 22.96 -18.19 -12.55
CA LYS A 221 23.87 -17.40 -11.70
C LYS A 221 23.97 -15.92 -12.11
N PHE A 222 23.56 -15.60 -13.35
CA PHE A 222 23.55 -14.25 -13.91
C PHE A 222 22.13 -13.70 -14.07
N GLY A 223 21.11 -14.42 -13.57
CA GLY A 223 19.70 -14.03 -13.67
C GLY A 223 19.25 -13.03 -12.60
N ARG A 224 17.92 -12.91 -12.48
CA ARG A 224 17.26 -11.97 -11.55
C ARG A 224 17.79 -12.11 -10.12
N ASN A 225 17.93 -10.97 -9.44
CA ASN A 225 18.27 -10.86 -8.02
C ASN A 225 19.59 -11.51 -7.57
N ARG A 226 20.51 -11.84 -8.49
CA ARG A 226 21.79 -12.49 -8.15
C ARG A 226 22.62 -11.76 -7.07
N GLU A 227 22.48 -10.45 -6.94
CA GLU A 227 23.19 -9.61 -5.95
C GLU A 227 22.58 -9.70 -4.53
N TRP A 228 21.40 -10.33 -4.39
CA TRP A 228 20.63 -10.39 -3.15
C TRP A 228 20.77 -11.74 -2.43
N THR A 229 21.97 -12.32 -2.42
CA THR A 229 22.22 -13.67 -1.86
C THR A 229 21.90 -13.82 -0.36
N HIS A 230 21.81 -12.72 0.37
CA HIS A 230 21.43 -12.67 1.78
C HIS A 230 19.91 -12.73 2.01
N LEU A 231 19.11 -12.48 0.96
CA LEU A 231 17.66 -12.37 1.09
C LEU A 231 17.03 -13.73 1.38
N PHE A 232 16.31 -13.79 2.49
CA PHE A 232 15.65 -14.99 3.01
C PHE A 232 14.17 -14.70 3.30
N ASN A 233 13.29 -15.01 2.35
CA ASN A 233 11.86 -14.89 2.57
C ASN A 233 11.29 -16.21 3.10
N ARG A 234 10.61 -16.19 4.26
CA ARG A 234 9.89 -17.34 4.83
C ARG A 234 8.82 -16.87 5.81
N ASP A 235 7.92 -16.01 5.36
CA ASP A 235 6.93 -15.36 6.21
C ASP A 235 5.54 -15.34 5.57
N VAL A 236 4.52 -15.12 6.40
CA VAL A 236 3.20 -14.71 5.91
C VAL A 236 3.24 -13.21 5.64
N ILE A 237 3.10 -12.83 4.38
CA ILE A 237 3.21 -11.45 3.90
C ILE A 237 1.87 -11.00 3.30
N SER A 238 1.52 -9.74 3.51
CA SER A 238 0.38 -9.12 2.83
C SER A 238 0.71 -8.83 1.37
N MET A 239 0.02 -9.48 0.44
CA MET A 239 0.22 -9.27 -1.00
C MET A 239 -0.68 -8.17 -1.56
N PRO A 240 -0.30 -7.50 -2.67
CA PRO A 240 -1.16 -6.52 -3.34
C PRO A 240 -2.50 -7.11 -3.80
N ASP A 241 -2.46 -8.35 -4.30
CA ASP A 241 -3.59 -9.11 -4.82
C ASP A 241 -3.40 -10.60 -4.46
N LYS A 242 -4.49 -11.33 -4.28
CA LYS A 242 -4.43 -12.76 -3.92
C LYS A 242 -3.95 -13.66 -5.08
N TRP A 243 -4.33 -13.30 -6.30
CA TRP A 243 -4.29 -14.14 -7.48
C TRP A 243 -3.25 -13.67 -8.50
N GLU A 244 -3.31 -12.39 -8.88
CA GLU A 244 -2.50 -11.82 -9.96
C GLU A 244 -1.11 -11.38 -9.49
N TYR A 245 -1.03 -10.92 -8.24
CA TYR A 245 0.22 -10.50 -7.60
C TYR A 245 0.51 -11.35 -6.35
N PRO A 246 0.77 -12.68 -6.47
CA PRO A 246 1.08 -13.56 -5.34
C PRO A 246 2.52 -13.37 -4.82
N TRP A 247 3.03 -12.13 -4.89
CA TRP A 247 4.36 -11.70 -4.53
C TRP A 247 4.28 -10.31 -3.91
N PHE A 248 5.27 -9.96 -3.08
CA PHE A 248 5.24 -8.68 -2.38
C PHE A 248 5.86 -7.57 -3.23
N ALA A 249 5.27 -6.37 -3.14
CA ALA A 249 5.94 -5.13 -3.42
C ALA A 249 6.06 -4.34 -2.11
N ALA A 250 7.26 -3.87 -1.81
CA ALA A 250 7.52 -3.19 -0.55
C ALA A 250 6.69 -1.90 -0.40
N TRP A 251 6.56 -1.11 -1.47
CA TRP A 251 5.80 0.15 -1.38
C TRP A 251 4.30 -0.08 -1.25
N ASP A 252 3.71 -1.05 -1.95
CA ASP A 252 2.34 -1.51 -1.75
C ASP A 252 2.08 -1.87 -0.28
N LEU A 253 2.97 -2.68 0.31
CA LEU A 253 2.84 -3.11 1.69
C LEU A 253 2.68 -1.93 2.64
N ALA A 254 3.42 -0.84 2.45
CA ALA A 254 3.31 0.35 3.28
C ALA A 254 1.86 0.91 3.32
N PHE A 255 1.15 0.89 2.18
CA PHE A 255 -0.24 1.31 2.09
C PHE A 255 -1.21 0.29 2.70
N HIS A 256 -0.94 -1.02 2.55
CA HIS A 256 -1.76 -2.07 3.16
C HIS A 256 -1.85 -1.89 4.68
N MET A 257 -0.73 -1.46 5.30
CA MET A 257 -0.61 -1.39 6.75
C MET A 257 -1.46 -0.30 7.39
N ILE A 258 -1.94 0.68 6.61
CA ILE A 258 -2.84 1.73 7.10
C ILE A 258 -4.19 1.13 7.55
N PRO A 259 -5.02 0.52 6.67
CA PRO A 259 -6.24 -0.16 7.10
C PRO A 259 -5.95 -1.37 8.00
N PHE A 260 -4.85 -2.11 7.79
CA PHE A 260 -4.49 -3.22 8.68
C PHE A 260 -4.30 -2.82 10.14
N SER A 261 -3.82 -1.60 10.41
CA SER A 261 -3.61 -1.12 11.79
C SER A 261 -4.88 -1.09 12.64
N LYS A 262 -6.07 -1.07 12.02
CA LYS A 262 -7.36 -1.15 12.72
C LYS A 262 -7.76 -2.59 13.06
N ILE A 263 -7.49 -3.54 12.17
CA ILE A 263 -7.92 -4.94 12.35
C ILE A 263 -6.87 -5.82 13.02
N ASP A 264 -5.58 -5.52 12.82
CA ASP A 264 -4.45 -6.31 13.32
C ASP A 264 -3.20 -5.42 13.48
N PRO A 265 -3.16 -4.58 14.54
CA PRO A 265 -2.06 -3.64 14.75
C PRO A 265 -0.72 -4.32 14.97
N HIS A 266 -0.71 -5.55 15.50
CA HIS A 266 0.51 -6.33 15.69
C HIS A 266 1.08 -6.79 14.35
N PHE A 267 0.24 -7.38 13.48
CA PHE A 267 0.66 -7.73 12.13
C PHE A 267 1.14 -6.51 11.35
N ALA A 268 0.44 -5.38 11.46
CA ALA A 268 0.83 -4.15 10.76
C ALA A 268 2.27 -3.71 11.07
N LYS A 269 2.63 -3.66 12.36
CA LYS A 269 3.99 -3.34 12.81
C LYS A 269 5.00 -4.41 12.41
N LYS A 270 4.64 -5.70 12.52
CA LYS A 270 5.53 -6.81 12.14
C LYS A 270 5.88 -6.78 10.66
N GLN A 271 4.92 -6.47 9.79
CA GLN A 271 5.14 -6.38 8.34
C GLN A 271 6.04 -5.19 7.96
N LEU A 272 5.86 -4.02 8.58
CA LEU A 272 6.74 -2.87 8.33
C LEU A 272 8.17 -3.13 8.80
N ASN A 273 8.35 -3.83 9.93
CA ASN A 273 9.67 -4.24 10.38
C ASN A 273 10.27 -5.36 9.54
N LEU A 274 9.47 -6.19 8.87
CA LEU A 274 9.92 -7.36 8.12
C LEU A 274 10.97 -6.97 7.07
N PHE A 275 10.65 -5.98 6.23
CA PHE A 275 11.56 -5.51 5.17
C PHE A 275 12.75 -4.71 5.68
N LEU A 276 12.81 -4.44 6.99
CA LEU A 276 13.91 -3.73 7.64
C LEU A 276 14.90 -4.67 8.34
N ARG A 277 14.62 -5.99 8.34
CA ARG A 277 15.48 -7.02 8.95
C ARG A 277 16.73 -7.27 8.13
N GLU A 278 17.76 -7.79 8.78
CA GLU A 278 19.10 -8.04 8.23
C GLU A 278 19.10 -9.05 7.07
N TRP A 279 18.13 -9.96 7.05
CA TRP A 279 17.95 -10.97 5.99
C TRP A 279 16.88 -10.58 4.95
N TYR A 280 16.39 -9.33 5.01
CA TYR A 280 15.49 -8.74 4.01
C TYR A 280 16.09 -7.47 3.38
N MET A 281 16.53 -6.52 4.21
CA MET A 281 17.18 -5.30 3.76
C MET A 281 18.59 -5.61 3.28
N HIS A 282 18.97 -5.04 2.13
CA HIS A 282 20.34 -5.12 1.65
C HIS A 282 21.30 -4.48 2.67
N PRO A 283 22.51 -5.04 2.89
CA PRO A 283 23.52 -4.46 3.78
C PRO A 283 23.92 -3.00 3.50
N ASN A 284 23.51 -2.44 2.36
CA ASN A 284 23.79 -1.05 1.98
C ASN A 284 22.64 -0.09 2.40
N GLY A 285 21.57 -0.61 3.01
CA GLY A 285 20.36 0.13 3.40
C GLY A 285 19.18 0.01 2.44
N GLN A 286 19.32 -0.64 1.27
CA GLN A 286 18.23 -0.75 0.30
C GLN A 286 17.15 -1.72 0.76
N ILE A 287 15.89 -1.29 0.69
CA ILE A 287 14.71 -2.15 0.90
C ILE A 287 14.41 -2.87 -0.43
N PRO A 288 14.15 -4.19 -0.43
CA PRO A 288 13.88 -4.94 -1.66
C PRO A 288 12.59 -4.44 -2.33
N ALA A 289 12.63 -4.16 -3.64
CA ALA A 289 11.48 -3.60 -4.34
C ALA A 289 10.31 -4.59 -4.53
N TYR A 290 10.51 -5.62 -5.37
CA TYR A 290 9.52 -6.65 -5.70
C TYR A 290 10.20 -7.89 -6.33
N GLU A 291 9.48 -9.02 -6.43
CA GLU A 291 10.05 -10.35 -6.68
C GLU A 291 11.06 -10.43 -7.83
N PHE A 292 10.79 -9.78 -8.96
CA PHE A 292 11.62 -9.95 -10.17
C PHE A 292 12.79 -8.97 -10.26
N ALA A 293 12.83 -7.92 -9.45
CA ALA A 293 13.94 -6.96 -9.41
C ALA A 293 14.07 -6.29 -8.03
N PHE A 294 14.62 -6.99 -7.04
CA PHE A 294 14.78 -6.43 -5.69
C PHE A 294 15.65 -5.16 -5.65
N GLY A 295 16.57 -5.01 -6.61
CA GLY A 295 17.45 -3.85 -6.76
C GLY A 295 16.78 -2.58 -7.30
N ASP A 296 15.51 -2.64 -7.69
CA ASP A 296 14.78 -1.48 -8.20
C ASP A 296 14.48 -0.45 -7.10
N VAL A 297 14.05 0.73 -7.54
CA VAL A 297 13.79 1.88 -6.67
C VAL A 297 12.29 2.12 -6.59
N ASN A 298 11.75 1.94 -5.39
CA ASN A 298 10.36 2.23 -5.08
C ASN A 298 10.21 3.56 -4.32
N PRO A 299 9.02 4.19 -4.31
CA PRO A 299 8.73 5.30 -3.43
C PRO A 299 9.08 4.98 -1.96
N PRO A 300 9.80 5.85 -1.23
CA PRO A 300 10.23 5.63 0.15
C PRO A 300 9.09 5.90 1.17
N VAL A 301 7.90 5.36 0.92
CA VAL A 301 6.70 5.54 1.76
C VAL A 301 6.71 4.71 3.05
N HIS A 302 7.72 3.84 3.23
CA HIS A 302 7.85 2.98 4.41
C HIS A 302 7.91 3.77 5.73
N ALA A 303 8.66 4.88 5.75
CA ALA A 303 8.74 5.74 6.93
C ALA A 303 7.39 6.37 7.28
N TRP A 304 6.66 6.82 6.25
CA TRP A 304 5.31 7.36 6.43
C TRP A 304 4.38 6.30 7.00
N ALA A 305 4.38 5.09 6.45
CA ALA A 305 3.54 4.01 6.97
C ALA A 305 3.87 3.66 8.42
N ALA A 306 5.16 3.56 8.79
CA ALA A 306 5.58 3.34 10.17
C ALA A 306 5.11 4.46 11.11
N TRP A 307 5.26 5.72 10.69
CA TRP A 307 4.77 6.87 11.45
C TRP A 307 3.24 6.87 11.60
N ARG A 308 2.51 6.51 10.54
CA ARG A 308 1.04 6.44 10.58
C ARG A 308 0.55 5.29 11.46
N VAL A 309 1.09 4.09 11.31
CA VAL A 309 0.75 2.92 12.14
C VAL A 309 1.09 3.19 13.61
N TYR A 310 2.25 3.79 13.92
CA TYR A 310 2.58 4.23 15.27
C TYR A 310 1.51 5.14 15.87
N LYS A 311 1.03 6.13 15.09
CA LYS A 311 -0.01 7.07 15.53
C LYS A 311 -1.40 6.46 15.64
N MET A 312 -1.74 5.49 14.79
CA MET A 312 -3.06 4.87 14.71
C MET A 312 -3.26 3.76 15.74
N THR A 313 -2.17 3.13 16.20
CA THR A 313 -2.23 1.98 17.12
C THR A 313 -2.13 2.35 18.60
N GLY A 314 -2.29 3.64 18.93
CA GLY A 314 -2.37 4.09 20.33
C GLY A 314 -2.61 5.60 20.48
N PRO A 315 -3.26 6.03 21.58
CA PRO A 315 -3.43 7.44 21.89
C PRO A 315 -2.08 8.09 22.22
N ARG A 316 -1.98 9.42 22.05
CA ARG A 316 -0.75 10.18 22.35
C ARG A 316 -0.28 9.87 23.78
N GLY A 317 1.00 9.53 23.94
CA GLY A 317 1.59 9.14 25.22
C GLY A 317 1.56 7.64 25.54
N GLN A 318 0.72 6.83 24.87
CA GLN A 318 0.64 5.37 25.05
C GLN A 318 1.00 4.59 23.79
N ARG A 319 1.67 5.25 22.85
CA ARG A 319 2.11 4.62 21.59
C ARG A 319 3.38 3.83 21.79
N ASP A 320 3.55 2.83 20.94
CA ASP A 320 4.67 1.88 20.96
C ASP A 320 5.98 2.53 20.50
N ARG A 321 6.68 3.18 21.44
CA ARG A 321 7.94 3.89 21.16
C ARG A 321 9.07 2.93 20.77
N ALA A 322 9.07 1.70 21.29
CA ALA A 322 10.08 0.70 20.95
C ALA A 322 9.99 0.31 19.46
N PHE A 323 8.77 0.11 18.94
CA PHE A 323 8.55 -0.03 17.50
C PHE A 323 9.10 1.16 16.73
N LEU A 324 8.73 2.38 17.12
CA LEU A 324 9.14 3.60 16.43
C LEU A 324 10.67 3.76 16.37
N GLU A 325 11.33 3.56 17.51
CA GLU A 325 12.78 3.65 17.66
C GLU A 325 13.50 2.59 16.81
N SER A 326 13.03 1.33 16.86
CA SER A 326 13.59 0.24 16.05
C SER A 326 13.49 0.52 14.55
N THR A 327 12.31 0.94 14.08
CA THR A 327 12.09 1.28 12.67
C THR A 327 12.90 2.51 12.26
N PHE A 328 12.98 3.54 13.11
CA PHE A 328 13.74 4.77 12.83
C PHE A 328 15.21 4.49 12.52
N GLN A 329 15.88 3.68 13.35
CA GLN A 329 17.30 3.35 13.15
C GLN A 329 17.54 2.62 11.81
N LYS A 330 16.66 1.70 11.43
CA LYS A 330 16.76 0.99 10.14
C LYS A 330 16.45 1.89 8.95
N LEU A 331 15.46 2.76 9.09
CA LEU A 331 15.12 3.74 8.06
C LEU A 331 16.23 4.78 7.88
N MET A 332 17.02 5.11 8.90
CA MET A 332 18.21 5.94 8.71
C MET A 332 19.23 5.32 7.73
N LEU A 333 19.42 4.00 7.76
CA LEU A 333 20.28 3.29 6.81
C LEU A 333 19.72 3.43 5.39
N ASN A 334 18.42 3.24 5.24
CA ASN A 334 17.74 3.41 3.96
C ASN A 334 17.77 4.86 3.44
N PHE A 335 17.55 5.84 4.31
CA PHE A 335 17.68 7.27 3.97
C PHE A 335 19.10 7.58 3.49
N THR A 336 20.12 7.05 4.16
CA THR A 336 21.52 7.25 3.79
C THR A 336 21.85 6.59 2.45
N TRP A 337 21.29 5.41 2.17
CA TRP A 337 21.38 4.78 0.85
C TRP A 337 20.81 5.69 -0.24
N TRP A 338 19.64 6.30 -0.01
CA TRP A 338 19.02 7.24 -0.95
C TRP A 338 19.92 8.44 -1.25
N VAL A 339 20.42 9.10 -0.21
CA VAL A 339 21.37 10.24 -0.35
C VAL A 339 22.60 9.83 -1.14
N ASN A 340 23.18 8.67 -0.87
CA ASN A 340 24.44 8.28 -1.52
C ASN A 340 24.28 7.71 -2.92
N ARG A 341 23.10 7.18 -3.30
CA ARG A 341 22.90 6.45 -4.56
C ARG A 341 21.97 7.13 -5.54
N LYS A 342 21.16 8.10 -5.09
CA LYS A 342 20.10 8.74 -5.89
C LYS A 342 20.24 10.25 -6.00
N ASP A 343 21.19 10.86 -5.29
CA ASP A 343 21.65 12.23 -5.50
C ASP A 343 22.98 12.22 -6.28
N ALA A 344 22.90 12.03 -7.60
CA ALA A 344 24.08 11.75 -8.43
C ALA A 344 25.11 12.90 -8.46
N GLU A 345 24.64 14.15 -8.35
CA GLU A 345 25.49 15.35 -8.35
C GLU A 345 25.75 15.91 -6.94
N GLY A 346 25.17 15.32 -5.89
CA GLY A 346 25.32 15.79 -4.50
C GLY A 346 24.67 17.15 -4.24
N ASN A 347 23.64 17.50 -5.02
CA ASN A 347 22.98 18.81 -5.01
C ASN A 347 21.56 18.75 -4.45
N ASN A 348 21.19 17.64 -3.80
CA ASN A 348 19.87 17.36 -3.23
C ASN A 348 18.74 17.28 -4.28
N LEU A 349 19.07 16.96 -5.54
CA LEU A 349 18.10 16.55 -6.55
C LEU A 349 18.17 15.05 -6.77
N PHE A 350 17.08 14.37 -6.42
CA PHE A 350 17.05 12.93 -6.39
C PHE A 350 16.45 12.37 -7.68
N SER A 351 17.11 11.36 -8.22
CA SER A 351 16.70 10.67 -9.44
C SER A 351 17.00 9.17 -9.38
N GLY A 352 16.25 8.38 -10.13
CA GLY A 352 16.55 6.99 -10.44
C GLY A 352 15.34 6.09 -10.48
N GLY A 353 15.20 5.35 -11.59
CA GLY A 353 14.12 4.40 -11.79
C GLY A 353 12.77 5.07 -12.06
N PHE A 354 11.73 4.25 -12.15
CA PHE A 354 10.36 4.71 -12.41
C PHE A 354 9.59 5.11 -11.14
N LEU A 355 10.12 4.79 -9.94
CA LEU A 355 9.58 5.22 -8.65
C LEU A 355 8.09 4.85 -8.47
N GLY A 356 7.71 3.64 -8.87
CA GLY A 356 6.33 3.16 -8.77
C GLY A 356 5.36 3.76 -9.79
N LEU A 357 5.82 4.64 -10.69
CA LEU A 357 5.01 5.36 -11.69
C LEU A 357 5.48 5.00 -13.12
N ASP A 358 5.41 3.71 -13.46
CA ASP A 358 6.04 3.03 -14.61
C ASP A 358 6.13 3.88 -15.89
N ASN A 359 4.98 4.18 -16.50
CA ASN A 359 4.90 4.85 -17.80
C ASN A 359 4.49 6.34 -17.69
N ILE A 360 4.52 6.94 -16.49
CA ILE A 360 4.03 8.33 -16.31
C ILE A 360 4.84 9.36 -17.09
N GLY A 361 6.14 9.08 -17.25
CA GLY A 361 7.11 9.96 -17.88
C GLY A 361 7.19 9.80 -19.40
N VAL A 362 7.92 10.73 -20.01
CA VAL A 362 8.23 10.74 -21.45
C VAL A 362 9.17 9.59 -21.83
N PHE A 363 10.15 9.30 -20.97
CA PHE A 363 11.17 8.28 -21.17
C PHE A 363 10.98 7.10 -20.22
N ASP A 364 11.48 5.94 -20.64
CA ASP A 364 11.73 4.83 -19.73
C ASP A 364 12.89 5.20 -18.80
N ARG A 365 12.55 5.61 -17.57
CA ARG A 365 13.48 6.08 -16.53
C ARG A 365 14.42 4.97 -16.01
N SER A 366 14.20 3.72 -16.42
CA SER A 366 15.08 2.59 -16.09
C SER A 366 16.21 2.37 -17.11
N LYS A 367 16.16 3.07 -18.25
CA LYS A 367 17.13 2.94 -19.35
C LYS A 367 17.95 4.23 -19.56
N PRO A 368 19.13 4.13 -20.20
CA PRO A 368 19.86 5.30 -20.67
C PRO A 368 18.97 6.21 -21.52
N LEU A 369 19.07 7.52 -21.31
CA LEU A 369 18.26 8.48 -22.06
C LEU A 369 18.73 8.55 -23.53
N PRO A 370 17.81 8.71 -24.49
CA PRO A 370 18.15 8.80 -25.92
C PRO A 370 19.11 9.95 -26.25
N THR A 371 19.09 11.01 -25.44
CA THR A 371 19.96 12.18 -25.59
C THR A 371 21.34 12.01 -24.96
N GLY A 372 21.60 10.92 -24.24
CA GLY A 372 22.82 10.76 -23.43
C GLY A 372 22.93 11.73 -22.24
N GLY A 373 21.90 12.54 -21.99
CA GLY A 373 21.80 13.43 -20.84
C GLY A 373 21.34 12.72 -19.56
N PHE A 374 20.92 13.51 -18.57
CA PHE A 374 20.35 12.97 -17.33
C PHE A 374 19.05 13.69 -16.95
N LEU A 375 18.18 12.97 -16.23
CA LEU A 375 16.87 13.45 -15.81
C LEU A 375 16.93 13.88 -14.34
N GLN A 376 16.53 15.12 -14.08
CA GLN A 376 16.21 15.59 -12.73
C GLN A 376 14.71 15.41 -12.50
N GLN A 377 14.37 14.60 -11.49
CA GLN A 377 13.02 14.11 -11.25
C GLN A 377 12.36 14.88 -10.11
N ALA A 378 11.22 15.52 -10.39
CA ALA A 378 10.46 16.28 -9.40
C ALA A 378 9.80 15.36 -8.36
N ASP A 379 9.33 14.18 -8.79
CA ASP A 379 8.78 13.16 -7.91
C ASP A 379 9.85 12.53 -7.02
N GLY A 380 11.00 12.12 -7.58
CA GLY A 380 12.12 11.58 -6.80
C GLY A 380 12.57 12.51 -5.68
N THR A 381 12.66 13.80 -5.99
CA THR A 381 13.04 14.83 -5.02
C THR A 381 11.92 15.10 -4.01
N ALA A 382 10.65 15.16 -4.44
CA ALA A 382 9.50 15.30 -3.55
C ALA A 382 9.38 14.12 -2.55
N TRP A 383 9.62 12.90 -3.02
CA TRP A 383 9.64 11.69 -2.18
C TRP A 383 10.69 11.79 -1.08
N MET A 384 11.88 12.29 -1.39
CA MET A 384 12.93 12.48 -0.40
C MET A 384 12.63 13.64 0.56
N GLY A 385 12.00 14.71 0.10
CA GLY A 385 11.47 15.75 0.98
C GLY A 385 10.44 15.20 1.97
N PHE A 386 9.49 14.40 1.48
CA PHE A 386 8.47 13.73 2.29
C PHE A 386 9.08 12.74 3.30
N TYR A 387 10.04 11.92 2.88
CA TYR A 387 10.78 11.00 3.75
C TYR A 387 11.54 11.78 4.83
N CYS A 388 12.22 12.87 4.44
CA CYS A 388 12.98 13.72 5.36
C CYS A 388 12.10 14.33 6.45
N LEU A 389 10.93 14.89 6.07
CA LEU A 389 9.97 15.43 7.03
C LEU A 389 9.39 14.35 7.94
N THR A 390 9.12 13.17 7.41
CA THR A 390 8.63 12.05 8.23
C THR A 390 9.66 11.64 9.28
N MET A 391 10.93 11.52 8.89
CA MET A 391 12.02 11.21 9.81
C MET A 391 12.24 12.33 10.84
N LEU A 392 12.07 13.60 10.45
CA LEU A 392 12.08 14.73 11.38
C LEU A 392 10.99 14.57 12.45
N SER A 393 9.76 14.25 12.07
CA SER A 393 8.66 14.05 13.01
C SER A 393 8.89 12.88 13.96
N MET A 394 9.43 11.78 13.44
CA MET A 394 9.82 10.62 14.26
C MET A 394 10.93 11.00 15.26
N ALA A 395 11.95 11.74 14.83
CA ALA A 395 13.04 12.19 15.68
C ALA A 395 12.54 13.13 16.79
N ILE A 396 11.68 14.09 16.47
CA ILE A 396 11.06 14.99 17.46
C ILE A 396 10.22 14.22 18.48
N GLU A 397 9.45 13.21 18.05
CA GLU A 397 8.69 12.36 18.95
C GLU A 397 9.60 11.58 19.91
N LEU A 398 10.65 10.94 19.39
CA LEU A 398 11.60 10.17 20.20
C LEU A 398 12.43 11.08 21.14
N ALA A 399 12.73 12.31 20.71
CA ALA A 399 13.47 13.30 21.50
C ALA A 399 12.78 13.70 22.80
N GLU A 400 11.45 13.55 22.91
CA GLU A 400 10.71 13.84 24.15
C GLU A 400 11.20 13.01 25.35
N THR A 401 11.81 11.84 25.12
CA THR A 401 12.36 10.98 26.19
C THR A 401 13.83 10.65 26.03
N ASN A 402 14.45 10.94 24.89
CA ASN A 402 15.86 10.70 24.64
C ASN A 402 16.49 11.85 23.83
N PRO A 403 17.23 12.77 24.49
CA PRO A 403 17.82 13.95 23.85
C PRO A 403 18.76 13.66 22.67
N ALA A 404 19.29 12.44 22.52
CA ALA A 404 20.13 12.09 21.37
C ALA A 404 19.39 12.27 20.03
N TYR A 405 18.06 12.16 20.02
CA TYR A 405 17.27 12.40 18.82
C TYR A 405 17.11 13.88 18.44
N GLU A 406 17.48 14.82 19.31
CA GLU A 406 17.51 16.26 18.95
C GLU A 406 18.56 16.55 17.87
N ASP A 407 19.70 15.86 17.91
CA ASP A 407 20.74 15.93 16.89
C ASP A 407 20.20 15.43 15.55
N MET A 408 19.43 14.35 15.59
CA MET A 408 18.83 13.79 14.38
C MET A 408 17.72 14.66 13.81
N ALA A 409 16.87 15.24 14.66
CA ALA A 409 15.90 16.24 14.25
C ALA A 409 16.59 17.42 13.54
N SER A 410 17.71 17.90 14.08
CA SER A 410 18.48 19.00 13.47
C SER A 410 19.00 18.61 12.06
N LYS A 411 19.55 17.40 11.91
CA LYS A 411 19.98 16.87 10.61
C LYS A 411 18.85 16.81 9.59
N PHE A 412 17.67 16.31 9.96
CA PHE A 412 16.56 16.18 9.01
C PHE A 412 15.94 17.54 8.68
N PHE A 413 15.92 18.47 9.64
CA PHE A 413 15.52 19.84 9.40
C PHE A 413 16.43 20.48 8.33
N GLU A 414 17.75 20.53 8.56
CA GLU A 414 18.69 21.17 7.63
C GLU A 414 18.67 20.52 6.24
N HIS A 415 18.59 19.19 6.19
CA HIS A 415 18.55 18.45 4.93
C HIS A 415 17.26 18.74 4.14
N PHE A 416 16.11 18.88 4.81
CA PHE A 416 14.86 19.26 4.15
C PHE A 416 14.93 20.67 3.54
N ILE A 417 15.58 21.61 4.22
CA ILE A 417 15.80 22.96 3.67
C ILE A 417 16.64 22.89 2.40
N GLY A 418 17.71 22.09 2.39
CA GLY A 418 18.53 21.85 1.21
C GLY A 418 17.74 21.28 0.02
N ILE A 419 16.87 20.29 0.27
CA ILE A 419 15.95 19.74 -0.74
C ILE A 419 15.01 20.82 -1.28
N THR A 420 14.40 21.60 -0.39
CA THR A 420 13.44 22.64 -0.76
C THR A 420 14.10 23.72 -1.62
N ASP A 421 15.29 24.16 -1.25
CA ASP A 421 16.08 25.12 -2.05
C ASP A 421 16.45 24.53 -3.42
N ALA A 422 16.94 23.29 -3.46
CA ALA A 422 17.28 22.63 -4.72
C ALA A 422 16.07 22.55 -5.67
N MET A 423 14.89 22.17 -5.17
CA MET A 423 13.67 22.11 -5.97
C MET A 423 13.15 23.46 -6.42
N ASN A 424 13.43 24.54 -5.69
CA ASN A 424 12.82 25.85 -5.91
C ASN A 424 13.75 26.89 -6.55
N SER A 425 15.08 26.67 -6.53
CA SER A 425 16.09 27.69 -6.87
C SER A 425 17.24 27.18 -7.76
N LEU A 426 17.54 25.88 -7.78
CA LEU A 426 18.71 25.36 -8.49
C LEU A 426 18.62 25.65 -10.00
N GLY A 427 19.68 26.24 -10.59
CA GLY A 427 19.66 26.62 -12.02
C GLY A 427 18.76 27.81 -12.37
N GLY A 428 18.23 28.54 -11.37
CA GLY A 428 17.40 29.74 -11.53
C GLY A 428 16.02 29.58 -10.89
N THR A 429 15.27 28.55 -11.27
CA THR A 429 13.91 28.27 -10.75
C THR A 429 13.76 26.87 -10.15
N GLY A 430 14.82 26.06 -10.10
CA GLY A 430 14.75 24.66 -9.71
C GLY A 430 13.87 23.87 -10.68
N LEU A 431 13.04 22.99 -10.15
CA LEU A 431 12.05 22.20 -10.90
C LEU A 431 10.70 22.91 -11.03
N TRP A 432 10.57 24.13 -10.52
CA TRP A 432 9.38 24.96 -10.69
C TRP A 432 9.45 25.76 -11.99
N ASP A 433 8.40 25.69 -12.79
CA ASP A 433 8.24 26.54 -13.98
C ASP A 433 7.37 27.75 -13.61
N GLU A 434 7.96 28.94 -13.67
CA GLU A 434 7.27 30.19 -13.31
C GLU A 434 6.26 30.66 -14.36
N GLU A 435 6.34 30.19 -15.61
CA GLU A 435 5.38 30.53 -16.66
C GLU A 435 4.08 29.75 -16.42
N ASP A 436 4.20 28.43 -16.26
CA ASP A 436 3.06 27.54 -16.06
C ASP A 436 2.55 27.58 -14.61
N GLY A 437 3.42 27.84 -13.63
CA GLY A 437 3.09 27.73 -12.21
C GLY A 437 2.91 26.29 -11.76
N PHE A 438 3.81 25.41 -12.19
CA PHE A 438 3.76 23.98 -11.95
C PHE A 438 5.16 23.38 -11.85
N TYR A 439 5.31 22.23 -11.19
CA TYR A 439 6.57 21.50 -11.12
C TYR A 439 6.70 20.51 -12.29
N TYR A 440 7.89 20.44 -12.89
CA TYR A 440 8.19 19.50 -13.98
C TYR A 440 9.54 18.81 -13.77
N ASP A 441 9.67 17.61 -14.32
CA ASP A 441 10.99 17.00 -14.52
C ASP A 441 11.80 17.86 -15.49
N GLN A 442 13.13 17.85 -15.34
CA GLN A 442 14.04 18.55 -16.24
C GLN A 442 15.04 17.60 -16.86
N LEU A 443 15.20 17.70 -18.18
CA LEU A 443 16.26 17.05 -18.92
C LEU A 443 17.48 17.97 -18.97
N LYS A 444 18.62 17.51 -18.43
CA LYS A 444 19.92 18.15 -18.64
C LYS A 444 20.60 17.51 -19.84
N HIS A 445 20.76 18.28 -20.92
CA HIS A 445 21.40 17.84 -22.15
C HIS A 445 22.20 19.00 -22.74
N ASP A 446 23.45 18.77 -23.13
CA ASP A 446 24.36 19.77 -23.70
C ASP A 446 24.47 21.08 -22.90
N GLY A 447 24.42 20.97 -21.57
CA GLY A 447 24.47 22.13 -20.66
C GLY A 447 23.18 22.95 -20.58
N GLN A 448 22.14 22.57 -21.32
CA GLN A 448 20.81 23.15 -21.24
C GLN A 448 19.90 22.35 -20.30
N MET A 449 19.01 23.07 -19.62
CA MET A 449 17.94 22.52 -18.80
C MET A 449 16.63 22.67 -19.55
N ILE A 450 16.00 21.54 -19.91
CA ILE A 450 14.76 21.52 -20.67
C ILE A 450 13.64 20.99 -19.78
N PRO A 451 12.64 21.81 -19.41
CA PRO A 451 11.49 21.33 -18.65
C PRO A 451 10.63 20.39 -19.50
N LEU A 452 10.37 19.19 -18.99
CA LEU A 452 9.45 18.25 -19.59
C LEU A 452 8.03 18.61 -19.17
N ARG A 453 7.37 19.49 -19.94
CA ARG A 453 6.03 20.06 -19.67
C ARG A 453 4.88 19.05 -19.81
N THR A 454 5.02 17.92 -19.14
CA THR A 454 3.99 16.90 -18.97
C THR A 454 3.29 17.17 -17.63
N ARG A 455 2.06 17.69 -17.67
CA ARG A 455 1.25 17.90 -16.47
C ARG A 455 0.76 16.54 -15.97
N SER A 456 1.53 15.95 -15.06
CA SER A 456 1.22 14.68 -14.41
C SER A 456 1.29 14.80 -12.89
N LEU A 457 0.93 13.72 -12.18
CA LEU A 457 1.08 13.64 -10.72
C LEU A 457 2.52 13.91 -10.25
N VAL A 458 3.53 13.73 -11.11
CA VAL A 458 4.91 14.10 -10.82
C VAL A 458 5.02 15.55 -10.34
N GLY A 459 4.29 16.48 -10.99
CA GLY A 459 4.28 17.89 -10.61
C GLY A 459 3.40 18.23 -9.40
N LEU A 460 2.53 17.30 -8.98
CA LEU A 460 1.69 17.43 -7.77
C LEU A 460 2.31 16.76 -6.54
N LEU A 461 3.24 15.82 -6.71
CA LEU A 461 3.91 15.14 -5.60
C LEU A 461 4.63 16.07 -4.62
N PRO A 462 5.21 17.22 -5.00
CA PRO A 462 5.77 18.17 -4.04
C PRO A 462 4.80 18.61 -2.93
N LEU A 463 3.48 18.55 -3.16
CA LEU A 463 2.46 18.91 -2.18
C LEU A 463 2.43 17.96 -0.98
N ILE A 464 2.86 16.69 -1.13
CA ILE A 464 2.77 15.72 -0.04
C ILE A 464 3.84 15.97 1.05
N ALA A 465 4.92 16.67 0.69
CA ALA A 465 6.00 17.03 1.60
C ALA A 465 5.59 18.27 2.42
N VAL A 466 4.75 18.04 3.42
CA VAL A 466 4.29 19.05 4.37
C VAL A 466 4.25 18.49 5.79
N GLU A 467 4.75 19.26 6.77
CA GLU A 467 4.66 18.91 8.19
C GLU A 467 4.55 20.16 9.08
N ASN A 468 3.69 20.08 10.10
CA ASN A 468 3.49 21.15 11.08
C ASN A 468 4.34 20.87 12.34
N LEU A 469 5.28 21.76 12.64
CA LEU A 469 6.06 21.68 13.87
C LEU A 469 5.31 22.38 15.01
N GLU A 470 4.89 21.58 16.00
CA GLU A 470 4.26 22.06 17.23
C GLU A 470 5.26 22.89 18.05
N THR A 471 4.98 24.18 18.24
CA THR A 471 5.85 25.07 19.04
C THR A 471 5.98 24.59 20.49
N ALA A 472 4.92 24.00 21.04
CA ALA A 472 4.95 23.38 22.37
C ALA A 472 5.94 22.19 22.46
N LYS A 473 6.09 21.39 21.40
CA LYS A 473 7.10 20.32 21.35
C LYS A 473 8.50 20.88 21.19
N ILE A 474 8.70 21.80 20.25
CA ILE A 474 10.01 22.43 20.02
C ILE A 474 10.54 23.10 21.28
N ASN A 475 9.69 23.79 22.05
CA ASN A 475 10.10 24.46 23.29
C ASN A 475 10.58 23.49 24.38
N LYS A 476 10.23 22.20 24.30
CA LYS A 476 10.72 21.16 25.21
C LYS A 476 12.04 20.53 24.76
N LEU A 477 12.53 20.89 23.56
CA LEU A 477 13.74 20.34 22.94
C LEU A 477 14.78 21.48 22.74
N PRO A 478 15.51 21.87 23.81
CA PRO A 478 16.36 23.06 23.78
C PRO A 478 17.54 22.96 22.81
N GLY A 479 18.09 21.76 22.59
CA GLY A 479 19.17 21.53 21.63
C GLY A 479 18.70 21.72 20.19
N PHE A 480 17.58 21.09 19.83
CA PHE A 480 16.95 21.26 18.52
C PHE A 480 16.54 22.72 18.28
N LYS A 481 15.84 23.33 19.24
CA LYS A 481 15.40 24.73 19.15
C LYS A 481 16.56 25.68 18.89
N LYS A 482 17.67 25.54 19.64
CA LYS A 482 18.85 26.39 19.48
C LYS A 482 19.46 26.27 18.09
N ARG A 483 19.60 25.05 17.54
CA ARG A 483 20.17 24.85 16.19
C ARG A 483 19.25 25.37 15.09
N MET A 484 17.95 25.11 15.24
CA MET A 484 16.92 25.62 14.36
C MET A 484 16.91 27.16 14.32
N GLU A 485 16.95 27.83 15.48
CA GLU A 485 17.06 29.30 15.57
C GLU A 485 18.39 29.82 15.02
N TRP A 486 19.50 29.12 15.26
CA TRP A 486 20.79 29.45 14.66
C TRP A 486 20.70 29.42 13.13
N PHE A 487 20.16 28.34 12.56
CA PHE A 487 20.00 28.21 11.11
C PHE A 487 19.18 29.36 10.54
N LEU A 488 18.04 29.70 11.15
CA LEU A 488 17.21 30.83 10.73
C LEU A 488 17.93 32.18 10.76
N ASN A 489 18.78 32.41 11.77
CA ASN A 489 19.46 33.68 11.94
C ASN A 489 20.65 33.86 10.98
N TYR A 490 21.35 32.77 10.66
CA TYR A 490 22.60 32.81 9.91
C TYR A 490 22.50 32.31 8.45
N ARG A 491 21.43 31.60 8.07
CA ARG A 491 21.14 31.14 6.69
C ARG A 491 19.89 31.78 6.10
N LYS A 492 19.85 33.12 6.14
CA LYS A 492 18.72 33.91 5.61
C LYS A 492 18.50 33.75 4.10
N ASP A 493 19.58 33.41 3.37
CA ASP A 493 19.57 33.03 1.96
C ASP A 493 18.57 31.88 1.71
N LEU A 494 18.66 30.81 2.49
CA LEU A 494 17.79 29.64 2.37
C LEU A 494 16.44 29.82 3.07
N ALA A 495 16.38 30.61 4.15
CA ALA A 495 15.16 30.80 4.91
C ALA A 495 14.02 31.46 4.10
N SER A 496 14.35 32.29 3.10
CA SER A 496 13.38 33.00 2.26
C SER A 496 12.52 32.09 1.35
N LEU A 497 12.99 30.88 1.08
CA LEU A 497 12.39 29.93 0.13
C LEU A 497 11.57 28.83 0.81
N VAL A 498 11.51 28.86 2.14
CA VAL A 498 10.87 27.82 2.95
C VAL A 498 9.67 28.42 3.66
N THR A 499 8.51 27.78 3.49
CA THR A 499 7.24 28.16 4.16
C THR A 499 7.33 28.14 5.70
N TYR A 500 8.43 27.62 6.25
CA TYR A 500 8.77 27.56 7.67
C TYR A 500 8.94 28.91 8.37
N CYS A 501 9.21 29.96 7.60
CA CYS A 501 9.20 31.33 8.11
C CYS A 501 7.78 31.83 8.41
N GLU A 502 6.74 31.19 7.88
CA GLU A 502 5.36 31.48 8.27
C GLU A 502 5.08 30.89 9.66
N VAL A 503 4.69 31.74 10.60
CA VAL A 503 4.16 31.32 11.90
C VAL A 503 2.65 31.31 11.80
N CYS A 504 2.03 30.18 12.15
CA CYS A 504 0.59 30.06 12.21
C CYS A 504 0.06 31.12 13.18
N PRO A 505 -0.77 32.08 12.73
CA PRO A 505 -1.22 33.18 13.58
C PRO A 505 -2.12 32.72 14.73
N PHE A 506 -2.67 31.50 14.64
CA PHE A 506 -3.61 30.96 15.62
C PHE A 506 -2.93 30.08 16.68
N THR A 507 -1.91 29.30 16.28
CA THR A 507 -1.28 28.30 17.16
C THR A 507 0.16 28.62 17.51
N GLY A 508 0.79 29.56 16.80
CA GLY A 508 2.23 29.81 16.89
C GLY A 508 3.09 28.70 16.29
N ASN A 509 2.49 27.64 15.71
CA ASN A 509 3.21 26.55 15.04
C ASN A 509 3.87 27.04 13.75
N ARG A 510 4.80 26.25 13.22
CA ARG A 510 5.48 26.52 11.95
C ARG A 510 5.23 25.38 10.98
N MET A 511 5.26 25.64 9.67
CA MET A 511 5.04 24.61 8.65
C MET A 511 6.26 24.46 7.75
N LEU A 512 6.77 23.25 7.64
CA LEU A 512 7.74 22.90 6.60
C LEU A 512 6.97 22.37 5.40
N ALA A 513 7.18 22.97 4.23
CA ALA A 513 6.57 22.52 2.98
C ALA A 513 7.48 22.86 1.80
N ILE A 514 7.46 22.02 0.76
CA ILE A 514 8.20 22.31 -0.50
C ILE A 514 7.58 23.50 -1.24
N PRO A 515 6.27 23.52 -1.56
CA PRO A 515 5.67 24.68 -2.18
C PRO A 515 5.44 25.80 -1.15
N THR A 516 5.72 27.03 -1.57
CA THR A 516 5.28 28.24 -0.85
C THR A 516 3.75 28.35 -0.92
N ARG A 517 3.17 29.22 -0.07
CA ARG A 517 1.73 29.52 -0.09
C ARG A 517 1.21 29.90 -1.49
N GLU A 518 1.99 30.66 -2.25
CA GLU A 518 1.65 31.09 -3.60
C GLU A 518 1.75 29.96 -4.62
N ARG A 519 2.87 29.20 -4.59
CA ARG A 519 3.07 28.04 -5.47
C ARG A 519 2.01 26.97 -5.24
N LEU A 520 1.64 26.73 -3.97
CA LEU A 520 0.55 25.84 -3.60
C LEU A 520 -0.77 26.29 -4.25
N ARG A 521 -1.12 27.58 -4.17
CA ARG A 521 -2.35 28.10 -4.80
C ARG A 521 -2.35 27.89 -6.32
N ARG A 522 -1.21 28.13 -6.98
CA ARG A 522 -1.05 27.95 -8.44
C ARG A 522 -1.18 26.48 -8.85
N ALA A 523 -0.53 25.57 -8.14
CA ALA A 523 -0.63 24.13 -8.40
C ALA A 523 -2.06 23.60 -8.17
N LEU A 524 -2.73 24.04 -7.09
CA LEU A 524 -4.11 23.65 -6.78
C LEU A 524 -5.11 24.06 -7.86
N ARG A 525 -4.85 25.15 -8.59
CA ARG A 525 -5.68 25.56 -9.73
C ARG A 525 -5.76 24.48 -10.81
N TYR A 526 -4.65 23.82 -11.13
CA TYR A 526 -4.65 22.70 -12.08
C TYR A 526 -5.23 21.44 -11.45
N MET A 527 -4.83 21.14 -10.19
CA MET A 527 -5.28 19.93 -9.49
C MET A 527 -6.81 19.86 -9.37
N LEU A 528 -7.47 21.00 -9.18
CA LEU A 528 -8.91 21.12 -8.96
C LEU A 528 -9.70 21.49 -10.22
N ASP A 529 -9.07 21.55 -11.39
CA ASP A 529 -9.75 21.76 -12.68
C ASP A 529 -10.24 20.42 -13.25
N GLU A 530 -11.53 20.32 -13.53
CA GLU A 530 -12.15 19.10 -14.07
C GLU A 530 -11.70 18.79 -15.51
N ASN A 531 -11.22 19.80 -16.24
CA ASN A 531 -10.61 19.65 -17.57
C ASN A 531 -9.13 19.24 -17.50
N GLU A 532 -8.54 19.20 -16.32
CA GLU A 532 -7.16 18.78 -16.08
C GLU A 532 -7.16 17.52 -15.20
N PHE A 533 -6.91 17.65 -13.89
CA PHE A 533 -6.73 16.51 -12.99
C PHE A 533 -8.01 16.06 -12.26
N PHE A 534 -8.98 16.94 -12.05
CA PHE A 534 -10.08 16.74 -11.10
C PHE A 534 -11.25 15.92 -11.67
N SER A 535 -11.04 14.62 -11.85
CA SER A 535 -12.08 13.69 -12.30
C SER A 535 -13.23 13.60 -11.29
N PRO A 536 -14.47 13.27 -11.73
CA PRO A 536 -15.58 12.92 -10.84
C PRO A 536 -15.26 11.80 -9.82
N TYR A 537 -14.18 11.03 -10.04
CA TYR A 537 -13.81 9.86 -9.24
C TYR A 537 -12.48 10.02 -8.49
N GLY A 538 -11.77 11.14 -8.62
CA GLY A 538 -10.47 11.37 -7.97
C GLY A 538 -9.54 12.24 -8.80
N LEU A 539 -8.24 12.20 -8.49
CA LEU A 539 -7.21 12.85 -9.31
C LEU A 539 -6.69 11.88 -10.38
N ARG A 540 -6.73 12.33 -11.63
CA ARG A 540 -6.12 11.65 -12.79
C ARG A 540 -4.60 11.64 -12.64
N SER A 541 -3.94 10.61 -13.16
CA SER A 541 -2.48 10.50 -13.10
C SER A 541 -1.75 11.45 -14.08
N VAL A 542 -2.37 11.76 -15.20
CA VAL A 542 -1.96 12.78 -16.18
C VAL A 542 -3.16 13.68 -16.45
N SER A 543 -2.90 14.97 -16.66
CA SER A 543 -3.93 15.93 -17.01
C SER A 543 -4.66 15.54 -18.29
N ARG A 544 -5.99 15.67 -18.27
CA ARG A 544 -6.86 15.46 -19.42
C ARG A 544 -6.54 16.39 -20.61
N VAL A 545 -5.87 17.52 -20.40
CA VAL A 545 -5.43 18.42 -21.47
C VAL A 545 -4.53 17.72 -22.49
N HIS A 546 -3.79 16.69 -22.06
CA HIS A 546 -2.90 15.92 -22.93
C HIS A 546 -3.63 14.95 -23.86
N GLY A 547 -4.96 14.85 -23.78
CA GLY A 547 -5.77 14.18 -24.80
C GLY A 547 -5.85 15.00 -26.09
N ASP A 548 -6.04 16.32 -25.96
CA ASP A 548 -6.11 17.24 -27.10
C ASP A 548 -4.72 17.80 -27.48
N LYS A 549 -3.86 17.99 -26.47
CA LYS A 549 -2.52 18.60 -26.57
C LYS A 549 -1.46 17.68 -25.96
N PRO A 550 -1.18 16.54 -26.59
CA PRO A 550 -0.15 15.60 -26.14
C PRO A 550 1.19 16.30 -25.96
N TYR A 551 1.95 15.90 -24.93
CA TYR A 551 3.34 16.36 -24.83
C TYR A 551 4.20 15.53 -25.80
N VAL A 552 4.98 16.22 -26.64
CA VAL A 552 5.84 15.61 -27.65
C VAL A 552 7.26 16.12 -27.52
N PHE A 553 8.21 15.21 -27.36
CA PHE A 553 9.64 15.48 -27.32
C PHE A 553 10.34 14.74 -28.46
N ARG A 554 11.12 15.45 -29.28
CA ARG A 554 11.79 14.87 -30.45
C ARG A 554 13.29 14.82 -30.25
N VAL A 555 13.88 13.65 -30.48
CA VAL A 555 15.33 13.41 -30.44
C VAL A 555 15.73 12.76 -31.74
N GLY A 556 16.50 13.48 -32.58
CA GLY A 556 16.80 13.02 -33.93
C GLY A 556 15.52 12.76 -34.74
N ASN A 557 15.35 11.53 -35.23
CA ASN A 557 14.18 11.10 -35.99
C ASN A 557 13.12 10.39 -35.13
N GLU A 558 13.34 10.28 -33.82
CA GLU A 558 12.41 9.60 -32.90
C GLU A 558 11.49 10.60 -32.18
N GLU A 559 10.23 10.23 -32.04
CA GLU A 559 9.21 10.98 -31.31
C GLU A 559 8.85 10.26 -30.01
N TYR A 560 9.03 10.95 -28.88
CA TYR A 560 8.59 10.51 -27.57
C TYR A 560 7.35 11.29 -27.16
N ARG A 561 6.27 10.59 -26.84
CA ARG A 561 4.94 11.17 -26.67
C ARG A 561 4.26 10.73 -25.37
N VAL A 562 3.59 11.67 -24.71
CA VAL A 562 2.71 11.42 -23.58
C VAL A 562 1.30 11.91 -23.91
N ASP A 563 0.38 10.95 -24.02
CA ASP A 563 -1.05 11.14 -24.23
C ASP A 563 -1.81 11.02 -22.90
N TYR A 564 -3.02 11.59 -22.86
CA TYR A 564 -4.01 11.21 -21.86
C TYR A 564 -4.72 9.91 -22.27
N VAL A 565 -4.51 8.85 -21.50
CA VAL A 565 -5.07 7.51 -21.68
C VAL A 565 -5.80 7.11 -20.39
N PRO A 566 -7.12 7.29 -20.30
CA PRO A 566 -7.86 7.19 -19.04
C PRO A 566 -8.00 5.78 -18.47
N GLY A 567 -7.78 4.73 -19.27
CA GLY A 567 -7.96 3.31 -18.90
C GLY A 567 -6.70 2.48 -19.04
N GLU A 568 -6.78 1.35 -19.74
CA GLU A 568 -5.65 0.48 -20.05
C GLU A 568 -4.61 1.19 -20.93
N GLY A 569 -3.33 0.85 -20.74
CA GLY A 569 -2.23 1.47 -21.47
C GLY A 569 -2.27 1.15 -22.97
N ASN A 570 -1.90 2.11 -23.81
CA ASN A 570 -1.79 1.94 -25.27
C ASN A 570 -0.33 1.71 -25.74
N SER A 571 0.59 1.43 -24.82
CA SER A 571 2.02 1.23 -25.09
C SER A 571 2.54 0.00 -24.35
N TYR A 572 3.57 -0.65 -24.90
CA TYR A 572 4.25 -1.79 -24.27
C TYR A 572 5.28 -1.41 -23.20
N LEU A 573 5.40 -0.13 -22.83
CA LEU A 573 6.25 0.29 -21.72
C LEU A 573 5.83 -0.49 -20.46
N PHE A 574 6.79 -1.18 -19.84
CA PHE A 574 6.58 -2.02 -18.65
C PHE A 574 5.50 -3.11 -18.80
N GLY A 575 5.39 -3.72 -19.99
CA GLY A 575 4.52 -4.87 -20.22
C GLY A 575 3.05 -4.53 -20.52
N GLY A 576 2.68 -3.24 -20.52
CA GLY A 576 1.40 -2.74 -21.05
C GLY A 576 0.17 -2.90 -20.14
N ASN A 577 0.28 -3.58 -19.00
CA ASN A 577 -0.85 -3.80 -18.08
C ASN A 577 -1.08 -2.64 -17.09
N SER A 578 0.01 -1.99 -16.66
CA SER A 578 0.01 -0.83 -15.75
C SER A 578 -0.06 0.47 -16.54
N ASN A 579 -0.91 1.41 -16.13
CA ASN A 579 -1.04 2.71 -16.79
C ASN A 579 -1.18 3.89 -15.81
N TRP A 580 -0.19 4.77 -15.84
CA TRP A 580 -0.11 6.03 -15.10
C TRP A 580 -0.34 7.26 -15.99
N ARG A 581 -0.87 7.09 -17.21
CA ARG A 581 -1.11 8.20 -18.16
C ARG A 581 -2.55 8.70 -18.18
N GLY A 582 -3.24 8.69 -17.05
CA GLY A 582 -4.62 9.18 -16.99
C GLY A 582 -5.52 8.52 -15.93
N PRO A 583 -5.36 7.22 -15.61
CA PRO A 583 -6.20 6.58 -14.60
C PRO A 583 -6.00 7.16 -13.19
N ILE A 584 -6.92 6.84 -12.30
CA ILE A 584 -6.92 7.22 -10.90
C ILE A 584 -6.29 6.09 -10.07
N TRP A 585 -5.31 6.47 -9.25
CA TRP A 585 -4.60 5.56 -8.35
C TRP A 585 -4.76 5.99 -6.90
N PHE A 586 -5.16 5.04 -6.05
CA PHE A 586 -5.45 5.29 -4.63
C PHE A 586 -4.23 5.77 -3.82
N PRO A 587 -3.01 5.22 -3.97
CA PRO A 587 -1.85 5.61 -3.18
C PRO A 587 -1.59 7.13 -3.18
N ILE A 588 -1.48 7.72 -4.37
CA ILE A 588 -1.12 9.14 -4.51
C ILE A 588 -2.29 10.04 -4.13
N ASN A 589 -3.50 9.68 -4.52
CA ASN A 589 -4.72 10.39 -4.11
C ASN A 589 -4.84 10.44 -2.57
N PHE A 590 -4.59 9.31 -1.89
CA PHE A 590 -4.64 9.24 -0.43
C PHE A 590 -3.60 10.15 0.23
N LEU A 591 -2.36 10.15 -0.26
CA LEU A 591 -1.31 11.02 0.25
C LEU A 591 -1.63 12.51 0.04
N ILE A 592 -2.24 12.88 -1.10
CA ILE A 592 -2.70 14.25 -1.36
C ILE A 592 -3.84 14.64 -0.42
N VAL A 593 -4.81 13.76 -0.16
CA VAL A 593 -5.86 13.99 0.85
C VAL A 593 -5.23 14.30 2.21
N GLU A 594 -4.28 13.49 2.69
CA GLU A 594 -3.60 13.76 3.96
C GLU A 594 -2.80 15.07 3.93
N ALA A 595 -2.17 15.41 2.80
CA ALA A 595 -1.42 16.65 2.66
C ALA A 595 -2.32 17.88 2.78
N LEU A 596 -3.48 17.86 2.12
CA LEU A 596 -4.49 18.93 2.21
C LEU A 596 -4.99 19.13 3.64
N GLU A 597 -5.20 18.03 4.37
CA GLU A 597 -5.54 18.08 5.80
C GLU A 597 -4.42 18.74 6.62
N ARG A 598 -3.15 18.37 6.38
CA ARG A 598 -1.98 18.98 7.06
C ARG A 598 -1.86 20.47 6.76
N TYR A 599 -2.03 20.90 5.51
CA TYR A 599 -2.05 22.31 5.15
C TYR A 599 -3.20 23.05 5.82
N HIS A 600 -4.39 22.43 5.93
CA HIS A 600 -5.51 23.05 6.63
C HIS A 600 -5.24 23.25 8.12
N LEU A 601 -4.56 22.31 8.78
CA LEU A 601 -4.18 22.47 10.19
C LEU A 601 -3.30 23.71 10.43
N PHE A 602 -2.53 24.15 9.41
CA PHE A 602 -1.71 25.35 9.50
C PHE A 602 -2.46 26.62 9.07
N TYR A 603 -3.06 26.61 7.87
CA TYR A 603 -3.69 27.79 7.28
C TYR A 603 -5.12 28.06 7.80
N GLY A 604 -5.79 27.03 8.30
CA GLY A 604 -7.18 27.08 8.75
C GLY A 604 -8.12 27.64 7.66
N GLN A 605 -9.03 28.52 8.08
CA GLN A 605 -10.03 29.15 7.23
C GLN A 605 -9.45 30.25 6.32
N SER A 606 -8.21 30.67 6.54
CA SER A 606 -7.60 31.82 5.84
C SER A 606 -7.08 31.49 4.44
N PHE A 607 -6.93 30.20 4.11
CA PHE A 607 -6.52 29.75 2.79
C PHE A 607 -7.69 29.04 2.13
N ARG A 608 -8.27 29.71 1.14
CA ARG A 608 -9.35 29.21 0.31
C ARG A 608 -8.94 29.19 -1.15
N VAL A 609 -9.41 28.18 -1.85
CA VAL A 609 -9.22 27.98 -3.30
C VAL A 609 -10.56 27.60 -3.92
N GLU A 610 -10.66 27.79 -5.22
CA GLU A 610 -11.87 27.43 -5.97
C GLU A 610 -11.92 25.91 -6.15
N CYS A 611 -13.06 25.28 -5.84
CA CYS A 611 -13.24 23.83 -5.95
C CYS A 611 -14.67 23.50 -6.42
N PRO A 612 -14.85 23.03 -7.67
CA PRO A 612 -13.84 22.92 -8.73
C PRO A 612 -13.29 24.27 -9.20
N THR A 613 -12.12 24.29 -9.82
CA THR A 613 -11.57 25.50 -10.46
C THR A 613 -12.51 25.99 -11.56
N GLY A 614 -12.74 27.30 -11.63
CA GLY A 614 -13.71 27.94 -12.53
C GLY A 614 -15.19 27.91 -12.08
N SER A 615 -15.52 27.32 -10.92
CA SER A 615 -16.91 27.20 -10.43
C SER A 615 -17.46 28.41 -9.65
N GLY A 616 -16.61 29.33 -9.22
CA GLY A 616 -16.90 30.39 -8.24
C GLY A 616 -16.97 29.92 -6.78
N ASN A 617 -16.96 28.60 -6.52
CA ASN A 617 -17.12 28.04 -5.18
C ASN A 617 -15.80 28.00 -4.43
N MET A 618 -15.62 28.89 -3.47
CA MET A 618 -14.43 28.96 -2.62
C MET A 618 -14.51 27.97 -1.45
N ALA A 619 -13.58 27.03 -1.40
CA ALA A 619 -13.44 26.00 -0.39
C ALA A 619 -12.12 26.12 0.37
N THR A 620 -12.14 25.75 1.65
CA THR A 620 -10.95 25.49 2.46
C THR A 620 -10.29 24.18 2.06
N LEU A 621 -9.01 24.00 2.41
CA LEU A 621 -8.30 22.76 2.09
C LEU A 621 -8.89 21.52 2.77
N GLN A 622 -9.60 21.66 3.90
CA GLN A 622 -10.35 20.56 4.50
C GLN A 622 -11.63 20.22 3.71
N GLU A 623 -12.33 21.21 3.16
CA GLU A 623 -13.48 20.96 2.29
C GLU A 623 -13.02 20.31 0.97
N VAL A 624 -11.87 20.72 0.43
CA VAL A 624 -11.25 20.09 -0.74
C VAL A 624 -10.84 18.64 -0.46
N SER A 625 -10.21 18.36 0.69
CA SER A 625 -9.82 16.98 1.05
C SER A 625 -11.04 16.07 1.20
N ARG A 626 -12.14 16.58 1.77
CA ARG A 626 -13.42 15.85 1.87
C ARG A 626 -14.06 15.61 0.51
N GLU A 627 -14.07 16.59 -0.38
CA GLU A 627 -14.61 16.40 -1.73
C GLU A 627 -13.81 15.34 -2.51
N LEU A 628 -12.47 15.36 -2.39
CA LEU A 628 -11.64 14.34 -3.02
C LEU A 628 -11.88 12.94 -2.43
N ALA A 629 -11.98 12.83 -1.09
CA ALA A 629 -12.33 11.58 -0.42
C ALA A 629 -13.73 11.07 -0.83
N ARG A 630 -14.71 11.97 -0.98
CA ARG A 630 -16.07 11.65 -1.45
C ARG A 630 -16.05 11.11 -2.88
N ARG A 631 -15.31 11.74 -3.79
CA ARG A 631 -15.15 11.28 -5.19
C ARG A 631 -14.52 9.89 -5.25
N LEU A 632 -13.43 9.66 -4.51
CA LEU A 632 -12.77 8.35 -4.42
C LEU A 632 -13.68 7.28 -3.80
N GLY A 633 -14.40 7.60 -2.72
CA GLY A 633 -15.34 6.69 -2.08
C GLY A 633 -16.50 6.31 -2.99
N SER A 634 -16.99 7.26 -3.80
CA SER A 634 -18.12 7.04 -4.72
C SER A 634 -17.88 5.95 -5.76
N ILE A 635 -16.61 5.63 -6.07
CA ILE A 635 -16.23 4.53 -6.97
C ILE A 635 -16.86 3.20 -6.53
N PHE A 636 -16.98 2.99 -5.22
CA PHE A 636 -17.44 1.73 -4.64
C PHE A 636 -18.88 1.78 -4.19
N LEU A 637 -19.55 2.92 -4.22
CA LEU A 637 -20.93 3.06 -3.74
C LEU A 637 -21.92 2.91 -4.90
N PRO A 638 -23.09 2.30 -4.66
CA PRO A 638 -24.10 2.18 -5.70
C PRO A 638 -24.70 3.56 -6.00
N ASN A 639 -24.89 3.87 -7.27
CA ASN A 639 -25.67 5.02 -7.70
C ASN A 639 -27.18 4.74 -7.58
N GLU A 640 -28.01 5.69 -8.02
CA GLU A 640 -29.47 5.58 -8.00
C GLU A 640 -30.02 4.35 -8.77
N LYS A 641 -29.25 3.82 -9.73
CA LYS A 641 -29.59 2.61 -10.50
C LYS A 641 -29.03 1.32 -9.87
N GLY A 642 -28.42 1.40 -8.68
CA GLY A 642 -27.78 0.27 -8.00
C GLY A 642 -26.42 -0.13 -8.56
N ALA A 643 -25.90 0.57 -9.57
CA ALA A 643 -24.61 0.26 -10.19
C ALA A 643 -23.46 0.97 -9.46
N ARG A 644 -22.34 0.27 -9.29
CA ARG A 644 -21.10 0.83 -8.73
C ARG A 644 -20.14 1.16 -9.87
N PRO A 645 -19.52 2.35 -9.92
CA PRO A 645 -18.53 2.68 -10.93
C PRO A 645 -17.43 1.62 -11.08
N CYS A 646 -16.93 1.05 -9.98
CA CYS A 646 -15.88 0.02 -10.03
C CYS A 646 -16.22 -1.21 -10.90
N HIS A 647 -17.49 -1.54 -11.07
CA HIS A 647 -17.94 -2.67 -11.89
C HIS A 647 -18.10 -2.33 -13.39
N GLY A 648 -17.99 -1.05 -13.77
CA GLY A 648 -18.25 -0.60 -15.13
C GLY A 648 -19.66 -0.95 -15.59
N GLU A 649 -19.77 -1.45 -16.83
CA GLU A 649 -21.05 -1.75 -17.49
C GLU A 649 -21.53 -3.20 -17.25
N ILE A 650 -20.92 -3.94 -16.31
CA ILE A 650 -21.27 -5.33 -16.05
C ILE A 650 -22.58 -5.43 -15.27
N GLY A 651 -23.70 -5.51 -15.99
CA GLY A 651 -25.05 -5.51 -15.41
C GLY A 651 -25.32 -6.59 -14.34
N LYS A 652 -24.56 -7.69 -14.33
CA LYS A 652 -24.63 -8.72 -13.29
C LYS A 652 -24.38 -8.14 -11.89
N TYR A 653 -23.39 -7.27 -11.75
CA TYR A 653 -23.06 -6.64 -10.46
C TYR A 653 -23.98 -5.45 -10.10
N ALA A 654 -24.94 -5.10 -10.94
CA ALA A 654 -25.97 -4.10 -10.61
C ALA A 654 -27.30 -4.79 -10.26
N ASN A 655 -27.68 -5.81 -11.04
CA ASN A 655 -29.04 -6.33 -11.05
C ASN A 655 -29.19 -7.70 -10.36
N ASP A 656 -28.14 -8.53 -10.35
CA ASP A 656 -28.23 -9.90 -9.83
C ASP A 656 -28.12 -9.89 -8.29
N PRO A 657 -29.11 -10.45 -7.55
CA PRO A 657 -29.11 -10.44 -6.09
C PRO A 657 -27.94 -11.23 -5.47
N HIS A 658 -27.27 -12.09 -6.22
CA HIS A 658 -26.11 -12.86 -5.75
C HIS A 658 -24.77 -12.16 -6.01
N TRP A 659 -24.75 -11.12 -6.86
CA TRP A 659 -23.52 -10.43 -7.26
C TRP A 659 -23.50 -8.95 -6.88
N ARG A 660 -24.66 -8.29 -6.81
CA ARG A 660 -24.74 -6.82 -6.59
C ARG A 660 -24.08 -6.30 -5.31
N ASP A 661 -23.95 -7.20 -4.32
CA ASP A 661 -23.38 -6.89 -3.01
C ASP A 661 -21.89 -7.28 -2.92
N LEU A 662 -21.32 -7.94 -3.93
CA LEU A 662 -19.90 -8.27 -4.01
C LEU A 662 -19.14 -7.07 -4.58
N VAL A 663 -18.27 -6.48 -3.78
CA VAL A 663 -17.48 -5.30 -4.17
C VAL A 663 -16.10 -5.74 -4.60
N LEU A 664 -15.71 -5.39 -5.83
CA LEU A 664 -14.37 -5.60 -6.34
C LEU A 664 -13.47 -4.38 -6.10
N PHE A 665 -12.19 -4.65 -5.81
CA PHE A 665 -11.17 -3.65 -5.56
C PHE A 665 -10.09 -3.83 -6.62
N TYR A 666 -9.91 -2.80 -7.43
CA TYR A 666 -9.05 -2.85 -8.59
C TYR A 666 -7.71 -2.16 -8.33
N GLU A 667 -6.72 -2.51 -9.14
CA GLU A 667 -5.39 -1.88 -9.12
C GLU A 667 -5.47 -0.37 -9.34
N TYR A 668 -6.23 0.05 -10.36
CA TYR A 668 -6.50 1.44 -10.70
C TYR A 668 -7.88 1.62 -11.35
N PHE A 669 -8.29 2.87 -11.57
CA PHE A 669 -9.64 3.19 -12.04
C PHE A 669 -9.63 4.13 -13.23
N HIS A 670 -10.56 3.91 -14.16
CA HIS A 670 -10.67 4.71 -15.37
C HIS A 670 -10.94 6.18 -15.04
N GLY A 671 -10.11 7.08 -15.57
CA GLY A 671 -10.11 8.51 -15.23
C GLY A 671 -11.43 9.24 -15.49
N GLU A 672 -12.28 8.75 -16.39
CA GLU A 672 -13.56 9.40 -16.73
C GLU A 672 -14.81 8.67 -16.24
N THR A 673 -14.71 7.40 -15.85
CA THR A 673 -15.89 6.56 -15.58
C THR A 673 -15.83 5.86 -14.22
N GLY A 674 -14.66 5.85 -13.57
CA GLY A 674 -14.46 5.14 -12.31
C GLY A 674 -14.47 3.62 -12.45
N ARG A 675 -14.50 3.07 -13.69
CA ARG A 675 -14.43 1.63 -13.94
C ARG A 675 -13.12 1.06 -13.42
N GLY A 676 -13.19 -0.06 -12.71
CA GLY A 676 -12.02 -0.83 -12.31
C GLY A 676 -11.19 -1.33 -13.49
N CYS A 677 -9.87 -1.19 -13.39
CA CYS A 677 -8.88 -1.57 -14.40
C CYS A 677 -7.70 -2.30 -13.72
N GLY A 678 -6.96 -3.10 -14.49
CA GLY A 678 -5.89 -3.95 -13.94
C GLY A 678 -6.45 -5.07 -13.05
N ALA A 679 -5.64 -5.51 -12.08
CA ALA A 679 -6.01 -6.62 -11.20
C ALA A 679 -7.29 -6.35 -10.42
N SER A 680 -8.22 -7.30 -10.42
CA SER A 680 -9.60 -7.12 -9.90
C SER A 680 -9.78 -7.47 -8.42
N HIS A 681 -8.76 -8.06 -7.79
CA HIS A 681 -8.73 -8.43 -6.38
C HIS A 681 -7.59 -7.72 -5.66
N GLN A 682 -7.21 -6.53 -6.14
CA GLN A 682 -6.22 -5.66 -5.54
C GLN A 682 -6.84 -5.02 -4.31
N THR A 683 -7.11 -5.83 -3.29
CA THR A 683 -7.44 -5.38 -1.93
C THR A 683 -6.18 -5.09 -1.14
N GLY A 684 -5.12 -4.65 -1.84
CA GLY A 684 -3.87 -4.15 -1.29
C GLY A 684 -4.00 -2.67 -0.97
N TRP A 685 -3.41 -1.79 -1.79
CA TRP A 685 -3.52 -0.35 -1.55
C TRP A 685 -4.95 0.17 -1.74
N THR A 686 -5.80 -0.48 -2.54
CA THR A 686 -7.16 0.05 -2.78
C THR A 686 -8.04 -0.10 -1.54
N ALA A 687 -7.62 -0.91 -0.56
CA ALA A 687 -8.24 -0.92 0.76
C ALA A 687 -8.13 0.43 1.51
N LEU A 688 -7.30 1.37 1.06
CA LEU A 688 -7.33 2.77 1.53
C LEU A 688 -8.70 3.43 1.34
N ALA A 689 -9.53 2.94 0.41
CA ALA A 689 -10.92 3.35 0.25
C ALA A 689 -11.71 3.31 1.56
N VAL A 690 -11.42 2.33 2.42
CA VAL A 690 -12.09 2.20 3.72
C VAL A 690 -11.82 3.43 4.58
N LYS A 691 -10.55 3.87 4.69
CA LYS A 691 -10.21 5.06 5.48
C LYS A 691 -10.76 6.34 4.85
N LEU A 692 -10.81 6.43 3.53
CA LEU A 692 -11.41 7.58 2.84
C LEU A 692 -12.91 7.70 3.13
N LEU A 693 -13.65 6.58 3.12
CA LEU A 693 -15.08 6.56 3.49
C LEU A 693 -15.29 6.97 4.95
N GLU A 694 -14.48 6.46 5.88
CA GLU A 694 -14.54 6.89 7.29
C GLU A 694 -14.31 8.40 7.46
N ASN A 695 -13.36 8.98 6.73
CA ASN A 695 -13.05 10.41 6.79
C ASN A 695 -14.22 11.29 6.32
N THR A 696 -15.11 10.77 5.46
CA THR A 696 -16.32 11.52 5.06
C THR A 696 -17.34 11.67 6.18
N ILE A 697 -17.23 10.87 7.25
CA ILE A 697 -18.17 10.82 8.38
C ILE A 697 -17.58 11.45 9.65
N GLU A 698 -16.31 11.14 9.99
CA GLU A 698 -15.63 11.52 11.25
C GLU A 698 -15.55 13.05 11.50
N HIS A 699 -15.88 13.88 10.51
CA HIS A 699 -15.71 15.33 10.56
C HIS A 699 -16.99 16.17 10.48
N THR A 700 -18.16 15.54 10.38
CA THR A 700 -19.44 16.24 10.48
C THR A 700 -19.68 16.75 11.91
N ASP A 701 -19.16 16.04 12.94
CA ASP A 701 -19.31 16.38 14.36
C ASP A 701 -18.10 17.11 14.99
N ARG A 702 -16.88 16.89 14.50
CA ARG A 702 -15.68 17.51 15.11
C ARG A 702 -15.58 19.03 14.93
N SER A 703 -16.29 19.61 13.96
CA SER A 703 -16.41 21.07 13.85
C SER A 703 -17.15 21.70 15.03
N GLU A 704 -18.06 20.96 15.68
CA GLU A 704 -18.72 21.44 16.90
C GLU A 704 -17.86 21.23 18.15
N GLN A 705 -17.14 20.11 18.22
CA GLN A 705 -16.23 19.81 19.34
C GLN A 705 -15.06 20.79 19.40
N VAL A 706 -14.39 21.05 18.27
CA VAL A 706 -13.28 22.03 18.20
C VAL A 706 -13.78 23.46 18.44
N ARG A 707 -15.01 23.80 18.05
CA ARG A 707 -15.62 25.09 18.42
C ARG A 707 -15.79 25.22 19.93
N ARG A 708 -16.26 24.17 20.62
CA ARG A 708 -16.41 24.17 22.08
C ARG A 708 -15.08 24.23 22.82
N ASP A 709 -14.06 23.51 22.34
CA ASP A 709 -12.74 23.50 22.96
C ASP A 709 -12.01 24.85 22.77
N VAL A 710 -12.15 25.48 21.60
CA VAL A 710 -11.60 26.82 21.33
C VAL A 710 -12.34 27.93 22.10
N GLU A 711 -13.66 27.81 22.29
CA GLU A 711 -14.42 28.75 23.13
C GLU A 711 -14.06 28.62 24.62
N ASN A 712 -13.80 27.40 25.10
CA ASN A 712 -13.37 27.15 26.48
C ASN A 712 -11.95 27.70 26.72
N ASP A 713 -10.98 27.44 25.83
CA ASP A 713 -9.61 27.98 25.94
C ASP A 713 -9.58 29.52 25.83
N ALA A 714 -10.41 30.12 24.97
CA ALA A 714 -10.52 31.57 24.86
C ALA A 714 -11.15 32.22 26.10
N SER A 715 -12.00 31.48 26.84
CA SER A 715 -12.60 31.95 28.08
C SER A 715 -11.61 31.94 29.26
N GLU A 716 -10.75 30.93 29.35
CA GLU A 716 -9.69 30.83 30.38
C GLU A 716 -8.63 31.92 30.20
N VAL A 717 -8.27 32.25 28.96
CA VAL A 717 -7.30 33.32 28.67
C VAL A 717 -7.87 34.72 29.01
N ARG A 718 -9.19 34.93 28.91
CA ARG A 718 -9.83 36.21 29.30
C ARG A 718 -10.01 36.37 30.81
N GLY A 719 -10.07 35.26 31.57
CA GLY A 719 -10.15 35.29 33.04
C GLY A 719 -8.84 35.66 33.73
N ALA A 720 -7.69 35.47 33.07
CA ALA A 720 -6.36 35.62 33.68
C ALA A 720 -5.80 37.06 33.65
N THR A 721 -6.40 38.02 32.94
CA THR A 721 -5.85 39.38 32.79
C THR A 721 -6.38 40.43 33.78
N GLY A 722 -6.94 40.00 34.92
CA GLY A 722 -7.58 40.88 35.89
C GLY A 722 -6.88 41.03 37.24
N ALA A 723 -5.62 41.47 37.33
CA ALA A 723 -5.09 41.96 38.62
C ALA A 723 -3.84 42.88 38.53
N LYS A 724 -4.02 44.11 39.04
CA LYS A 724 -3.06 45.02 39.71
C LYS A 724 -2.03 45.79 38.87
N ARG A 725 -2.39 47.07 38.62
CA ARG A 725 -1.47 48.20 38.42
C ARG A 725 -0.71 48.51 39.73
N GLY A 726 0.60 48.66 39.65
CA GLY A 726 1.49 49.19 40.69
C GLY A 726 2.74 49.84 40.08
N ARG A 727 3.10 51.03 40.59
CA ARG A 727 4.05 52.02 40.04
C ARG A 727 5.55 51.71 40.29
N SER A 728 6.39 52.27 39.39
CA SER A 728 7.79 52.72 39.56
C SER A 728 8.85 51.62 39.81
N ALA A 729 10.11 51.69 39.35
CA ALA A 729 10.98 52.79 38.95
C ALA A 729 12.14 52.32 38.02
N SER A 730 12.74 53.31 37.33
CA SER A 730 14.15 53.44 36.88
C SER A 730 14.86 52.31 36.09
N ARG A 731 15.24 52.66 34.85
CA ARG A 731 16.40 52.14 34.11
C ARG A 731 17.73 52.49 34.81
N PRO A 732 18.82 51.74 34.57
CA PRO A 732 19.86 52.16 33.61
C PRO A 732 20.24 51.03 32.61
N ALA A 733 20.40 51.31 31.31
CA ALA A 733 21.64 51.61 30.55
C ALA A 733 22.69 50.46 30.55
N VAL A 734 22.83 49.70 29.43
CA VAL A 734 23.90 49.76 28.38
C VAL A 734 25.29 49.31 28.91
N ALA A 735 26.16 48.50 28.33
CA ALA A 735 26.49 47.88 27.02
C ALA A 735 27.12 46.49 27.33
N VAL A 736 27.48 45.55 26.44
CA VAL A 736 27.91 45.46 25.03
C VAL A 736 27.36 44.15 24.48
#